data_AF-A0AAU8FM61-F1
#
_entry.id   AF-A0AAU8FM61-F1
#
_cell.length_a   1.000
_cell.length_b   1.000
_cell.length_c   1.000
_cell.angle_alpha   90.00
_cell.angle_beta   90.00
_cell.angle_gamma   90.00
#
_symmetry.space_group_name_H-M   'P 1'
#
loop_
_entity.id
_entity.type
_entity.pdbx_description
1 polymer ?
#
loop_
_entity_poly.entity_id
_entity_poly.type
_entity_poly.pdbx_seq_one_letter_code
_entity_poly.pdbx_strand_id
1 'polypeptide(L)'
;MMKKICVGILIALASGIAHPGAADGLKAAGRTFAVTPRPGTPAGHTKTGNKIEVVHGDLKTTIILLEEGPDRLCFLTSALTVESGLVHNACVNILSQVFRIPPEAVVTASSHNHTIPWMHVDSAAVPETGSPQMLNYELGQDFLKKLRKAAVQMAGSLEPVTVEWGMAEENRITYNRRGRRPNGKTYFMREEDRMLVGEGYRGLIDPEAMVVVFKNRSDRPVAAFSFFTGHPVAAYNPEKMMSYGQFPQVASEILSEYLGGAPVAFVQGCGGDINAKHMLTGTIAQARLLGEQLGETFVIAAKSLRKSKRSGLEWSREPVYIPLAPLPDEASLRRDLESIDDFVKRGDAGDENTYECVGMNFPKALTPPYRARLVQSVRPWYVWALDQHKTRNLRNVPTELPISIVVARFGDVGFVGLPYEPFVKTGLKIKQEAALPCVLTGGYTDGSYGYIPDATACDDPATSVTAATYRLIRPRAAMPARWWLLTNSPSLPGDRRRNRREGFHKDLRSGFTVGPQNANEMQNVPEMRNCRIGPDAGIEPNVMLGYRYPGWRKPLVIGAGVRVHSGTVIYADTVIGDHFTCGHNVLIRAECEIGDRVVILHGTTLEGRLRIGKGVKIMAHVYIPSRTVIGNMVFVGPGVNFLNAMMPMRGPEVTGAIIGNHAVIGGGVTIGPGVTIGDNVFVGAGAVVMSDIPPDSLAYGVPASYRPLPEKFGKGNDPRQIFEGADLWDNRPGDGSWQEEDWPGKRLF
;
A
#
# COMPACT_ATOMS: atom_id res chain seq x y z
N MET A 1 3.90 -5.87 -7.51
CA MET A 1 4.00 -5.44 -8.93
C MET A 1 3.74 -3.94 -9.05
N MET A 2 2.51 -3.46 -8.80
CA MET A 2 2.16 -2.02 -8.80
C MET A 2 3.14 -1.13 -8.02
N LYS A 3 3.45 -1.51 -6.77
CA LYS A 3 4.49 -0.86 -5.95
C LYS A 3 5.84 -0.67 -6.67
N LYS A 4 6.37 -1.73 -7.29
CA LYS A 4 7.68 -1.70 -7.98
C LYS A 4 7.64 -0.79 -9.20
N ILE A 5 6.48 -0.70 -9.86
CA ILE A 5 6.26 0.17 -11.03
C ILE A 5 6.18 1.63 -10.56
N CYS A 6 5.32 1.96 -9.58
CA CYS A 6 5.22 3.31 -9.02
C CYS A 6 6.57 3.83 -8.50
N VAL A 7 7.27 3.02 -7.70
CA VAL A 7 8.57 3.40 -7.11
C VAL A 7 9.65 3.46 -8.18
N GLY A 8 9.68 2.54 -9.14
CA GLY A 8 10.61 2.58 -10.27
C GLY A 8 10.43 3.84 -11.13
N ILE A 9 9.19 4.24 -11.40
CA ILE A 9 8.88 5.49 -12.11
C ILE A 9 9.29 6.69 -11.25
N LEU A 10 8.91 6.75 -9.97
CA LEU A 10 9.30 7.86 -9.10
C LEU A 10 10.82 8.00 -8.98
N ILE A 11 11.57 6.90 -8.95
CA ILE A 11 13.04 6.90 -8.98
C ILE A 11 13.55 7.41 -10.33
N ALA A 12 12.96 6.97 -11.44
CA ALA A 12 13.32 7.46 -12.78
C ALA A 12 13.05 8.97 -12.92
N LEU A 13 11.89 9.45 -12.48
CA LEU A 13 11.52 10.87 -12.45
C LEU A 13 12.35 11.68 -11.45
N ALA A 14 12.86 11.06 -10.38
CA ALA A 14 13.75 11.70 -9.42
C ALA A 14 15.21 11.81 -9.93
N SER A 15 15.56 11.03 -10.97
CA SER A 15 16.88 11.02 -11.61
C SER A 15 17.01 11.93 -12.83
N GLY A 16 15.92 12.62 -13.23
CA GLY A 16 15.90 13.56 -14.34
C GLY A 16 16.92 14.69 -14.17
N ILE A 17 17.89 14.76 -15.08
CA ILE A 17 18.78 15.90 -15.26
C ILE A 17 17.93 17.04 -15.84
N ALA A 18 18.01 18.24 -15.25
CA ALA A 18 17.32 19.42 -15.75
C ALA A 18 17.48 19.55 -17.27
N HIS A 19 16.37 19.56 -18.01
CA HIS A 19 16.40 19.80 -19.44
C HIS A 19 16.89 21.24 -19.70
N PRO A 20 17.96 21.45 -20.51
CA PRO A 20 18.52 22.79 -20.78
C PRO A 20 17.61 23.73 -21.60
N GLY A 21 16.32 23.40 -21.76
CA GLY A 21 15.37 24.12 -22.62
C GLY A 21 14.24 24.87 -21.91
N ALA A 22 14.10 24.77 -20.58
CA ALA A 22 13.00 25.42 -19.84
C ALA A 22 13.38 26.85 -19.40
N ALA A 23 13.39 27.80 -20.33
CA ALA A 23 13.74 29.21 -20.03
C ALA A 23 12.76 29.90 -19.05
N ASP A 24 11.55 29.36 -18.84
CA ASP A 24 10.47 30.00 -18.07
C ASP A 24 10.13 29.34 -16.71
N GLY A 25 10.69 28.17 -16.40
CA GLY A 25 10.36 27.37 -15.20
C GLY A 25 8.91 26.86 -15.15
N LEU A 26 8.55 26.18 -14.05
CA LEU A 26 7.20 25.66 -13.81
C LEU A 26 6.18 26.80 -13.74
N LYS A 27 5.05 26.64 -14.44
CA LYS A 27 3.88 27.52 -14.38
C LYS A 27 2.70 26.78 -13.77
N ALA A 28 1.86 27.51 -13.05
CA ALA A 28 0.62 26.97 -12.52
C ALA A 28 -0.54 27.95 -12.68
N ALA A 29 -1.75 27.39 -12.75
CA ALA A 29 -3.00 28.11 -12.65
C ALA A 29 -3.99 27.26 -11.85
N GLY A 30 -4.76 27.90 -10.97
CA GLY A 30 -5.81 27.24 -10.20
C GLY A 30 -7.15 27.93 -10.38
N ARG A 31 -8.24 27.16 -10.30
CA ARG A 31 -9.59 27.72 -10.16
C ARG A 31 -10.52 26.74 -9.46
N THR A 32 -11.31 27.25 -8.51
CA THR A 32 -12.39 26.52 -7.87
C THR A 32 -13.74 27.03 -8.37
N PHE A 33 -14.69 26.13 -8.60
CA PHE A 33 -16.09 26.43 -8.82
C PHE A 33 -16.96 25.51 -7.97
N ALA A 34 -18.26 25.81 -7.89
CA ALA A 34 -19.18 25.01 -7.10
C ALA A 34 -20.54 24.80 -7.78
N VAL A 35 -21.17 23.69 -7.44
CA VAL A 35 -22.56 23.38 -7.81
C VAL A 35 -23.36 23.07 -6.56
N THR A 36 -24.64 23.41 -6.60
CA THR A 36 -25.57 23.21 -5.48
C THR A 36 -26.64 22.23 -5.93
N PRO A 37 -26.73 21.04 -5.34
CA PRO A 37 -27.82 20.13 -5.64
C PRO A 37 -29.13 20.65 -5.05
N ARG A 38 -30.25 20.09 -5.50
CA ARG A 38 -31.58 20.45 -4.98
C ARG A 38 -32.11 19.36 -4.06
N PRO A 39 -32.90 19.70 -3.02
CA PRO A 39 -33.69 18.71 -2.32
C PRO A 39 -34.54 17.90 -3.31
N GLY A 40 -34.64 16.60 -3.09
CA GLY A 40 -35.30 15.65 -3.99
C GLY A 40 -34.38 15.06 -5.07
N THR A 41 -33.17 15.59 -5.29
CA THR A 41 -32.21 14.98 -6.22
C THR A 41 -31.88 13.56 -5.74
N PRO A 42 -32.01 12.52 -6.58
CA PRO A 42 -31.59 11.16 -6.22
C PRO A 42 -30.14 11.12 -5.73
N ALA A 43 -29.96 10.52 -4.56
CA ALA A 43 -28.68 10.41 -3.88
C ALA A 43 -27.71 9.48 -4.64
N GLY A 44 -26.42 9.82 -4.60
CA GLY A 44 -25.35 8.94 -5.07
C GLY A 44 -25.02 7.87 -4.03
N HIS A 45 -24.36 6.79 -4.46
CA HIS A 45 -23.77 5.74 -3.61
C HIS A 45 -24.70 4.92 -2.69
N THR A 46 -25.98 5.26 -2.55
CA THR A 46 -26.88 4.55 -1.62
C THR A 46 -27.44 3.26 -2.17
N LYS A 47 -27.56 3.14 -3.51
CA LYS A 47 -28.23 2.02 -4.22
C LYS A 47 -29.67 1.75 -3.74
N THR A 48 -30.31 2.71 -3.06
CA THR A 48 -31.64 2.53 -2.47
C THR A 48 -32.74 3.35 -3.08
N GLY A 49 -32.43 4.20 -4.06
CA GLY A 49 -33.40 5.14 -4.63
C GLY A 49 -33.73 6.31 -3.71
N ASN A 50 -32.99 6.46 -2.59
CA ASN A 50 -33.16 7.59 -1.69
C ASN A 50 -32.75 8.90 -2.36
N LYS A 51 -33.33 9.99 -1.88
CA LYS A 51 -33.13 11.34 -2.41
C LYS A 51 -32.41 12.19 -1.36
N ILE A 52 -31.71 13.22 -1.79
CA ILE A 52 -31.17 14.25 -0.91
C ILE A 52 -32.36 14.98 -0.26
N GLU A 53 -32.49 14.88 1.04
CA GLU A 53 -33.56 15.55 1.81
C GLU A 53 -33.19 17.01 2.11
N VAL A 54 -31.93 17.22 2.51
CA VAL A 54 -31.41 18.52 2.94
C VAL A 54 -30.08 18.82 2.28
N VAL A 55 -29.86 20.08 1.90
CA VAL A 55 -28.62 20.55 1.26
C VAL A 55 -27.93 21.56 2.17
N HIS A 56 -26.72 21.23 2.62
CA HIS A 56 -25.88 22.05 3.49
C HIS A 56 -24.75 22.72 2.71
N GLY A 57 -25.11 23.64 1.81
CA GLY A 57 -24.18 24.43 1.01
C GLY A 57 -23.72 23.76 -0.28
N ASP A 58 -22.75 24.41 -0.93
CA ASP A 58 -22.28 24.02 -2.25
C ASP A 58 -21.26 22.89 -2.20
N LEU A 59 -21.16 22.13 -3.30
CA LEU A 59 -20.14 21.12 -3.51
C LEU A 59 -19.07 21.67 -4.46
N LYS A 60 -17.83 21.74 -3.99
CA LYS A 60 -16.73 22.40 -4.69
C LYS A 60 -15.92 21.45 -5.57
N THR A 61 -15.37 22.02 -6.64
CA THR A 61 -14.48 21.36 -7.58
C THR A 61 -13.33 22.32 -7.92
N THR A 62 -12.10 21.82 -7.87
CA THR A 62 -10.89 22.60 -8.13
C THR A 62 -10.12 22.03 -9.31
N ILE A 63 -9.75 22.91 -10.23
CA ILE A 63 -8.87 22.63 -11.37
C ILE A 63 -7.50 23.22 -11.04
N ILE A 64 -6.43 22.45 -11.24
CA ILE A 64 -5.05 22.94 -11.23
C ILE A 64 -4.40 22.51 -12.55
N LEU A 65 -3.90 23.48 -13.31
CA LEU A 65 -3.12 23.23 -14.52
C LEU A 65 -1.65 23.55 -14.22
N LEU A 66 -0.77 22.59 -14.49
CA LEU A 66 0.68 22.72 -14.42
C LEU A 66 1.26 22.68 -15.83
N GLU A 67 2.29 23.49 -16.09
CA GLU A 67 3.00 23.55 -17.36
C GLU A 67 4.50 23.76 -17.13
N GLU A 68 5.35 22.98 -17.80
CA GLU A 68 6.76 23.30 -17.97
C GLU A 68 7.26 22.82 -19.34
N GLY A 69 7.74 23.73 -20.18
CA GLY A 69 8.14 23.39 -21.54
C GLY A 69 6.99 22.74 -22.34
N PRO A 70 7.19 21.54 -22.93
CA PRO A 70 6.12 20.83 -23.65
C PRO A 70 5.15 20.09 -22.71
N ASP A 71 5.53 19.89 -21.45
CA ASP A 71 4.77 19.07 -20.51
C ASP A 71 3.67 19.88 -19.85
N ARG A 72 2.44 19.34 -19.89
CA ARG A 72 1.27 19.88 -19.21
C ARG A 72 0.54 18.76 -18.48
N LEU A 73 0.06 19.05 -17.28
CA LEU A 73 -0.73 18.14 -16.47
C LEU A 73 -1.86 18.89 -15.78
N CYS A 74 -3.09 18.41 -15.93
CA CYS A 74 -4.29 19.02 -15.37
C CYS A 74 -4.90 18.12 -14.31
N PHE A 75 -5.04 18.62 -13.09
CA PHE A 75 -5.77 17.97 -12.01
C PHE A 75 -7.18 18.55 -11.88
N LEU A 76 -8.18 17.69 -11.80
CA LEU A 76 -9.56 18.00 -11.46
C LEU A 76 -9.91 17.23 -10.18
N THR A 77 -9.96 17.94 -9.05
CA THR A 77 -10.40 17.36 -7.77
C THR A 77 -11.80 17.83 -7.43
N SER A 78 -12.67 16.94 -6.97
CA SER A 78 -14.07 17.30 -6.69
C SER A 78 -14.60 16.68 -5.40
N ALA A 79 -15.50 17.40 -4.74
CA ALA A 79 -16.37 16.81 -3.73
C ALA A 79 -17.38 15.83 -4.35
N LEU A 80 -17.63 15.90 -5.66
CA LEU A 80 -18.49 14.99 -6.41
C LEU A 80 -17.66 13.87 -7.07
N THR A 81 -18.34 12.80 -7.48
CA THR A 81 -17.72 11.74 -8.30
C THR A 81 -17.42 12.24 -9.70
N VAL A 82 -16.14 12.26 -10.07
CA VAL A 82 -15.65 12.69 -11.39
C VAL A 82 -14.61 11.73 -11.98
N GLU A 83 -14.19 10.74 -11.20
CA GLU A 83 -13.10 9.82 -11.55
C GLU A 83 -13.54 8.62 -12.40
N SER A 84 -14.85 8.41 -12.61
CA SER A 84 -15.34 7.25 -13.37
C SER A 84 -16.56 7.54 -14.27
N GLY A 85 -16.79 6.63 -15.23
CA GLY A 85 -17.98 6.62 -16.07
C GLY A 85 -18.08 7.77 -17.08
N LEU A 86 -19.32 8.12 -17.46
CA LEU A 86 -19.57 9.17 -18.45
C LEU A 86 -19.17 10.57 -17.95
N VAL A 87 -19.28 10.82 -16.65
CA VAL A 87 -18.85 12.08 -16.03
C VAL A 87 -17.36 12.29 -16.22
N HIS A 88 -16.54 11.27 -15.92
CA HIS A 88 -15.10 11.29 -16.17
C HIS A 88 -14.77 11.62 -17.63
N ASN A 89 -15.37 10.87 -18.57
CA ASN A 89 -15.13 11.09 -20.00
C ASN A 89 -15.49 12.51 -20.44
N ALA A 90 -16.62 13.04 -19.96
CA ALA A 90 -17.04 14.40 -20.27
C ALA A 90 -16.06 15.44 -19.69
N CYS A 91 -15.59 15.25 -18.46
CA CYS A 91 -14.61 16.14 -17.83
C CYS A 91 -13.28 16.14 -18.60
N VAL A 92 -12.73 14.94 -18.87
CA VAL A 92 -11.48 14.77 -19.62
C VAL A 92 -11.59 15.42 -21.00
N ASN A 93 -12.68 15.18 -21.73
CA ASN A 93 -12.88 15.77 -23.05
C ASN A 93 -12.94 17.31 -23.00
N ILE A 94 -13.65 17.89 -22.03
CA ILE A 94 -13.74 19.35 -21.89
C ILE A 94 -12.37 19.95 -21.58
N LEU A 95 -11.65 19.40 -20.60
CA LEU A 95 -10.36 19.93 -20.15
C LEU A 95 -9.28 19.75 -21.21
N SER A 96 -9.24 18.58 -21.86
CA SER A 96 -8.34 18.29 -23.00
C SER A 96 -8.54 19.30 -24.14
N GLN A 97 -9.79 19.56 -24.53
CA GLN A 97 -10.10 20.54 -25.58
C GLN A 97 -9.74 21.98 -25.20
N VAL A 98 -10.11 22.40 -23.98
CA VAL A 98 -9.92 23.79 -23.54
C VAL A 98 -8.42 24.10 -23.33
N PHE A 99 -7.68 23.20 -22.70
CA PHE A 99 -6.24 23.38 -22.45
C PHE A 99 -5.34 22.90 -23.58
N ARG A 100 -5.91 22.25 -24.60
CA ARG A 100 -5.18 21.67 -25.73
C ARG A 100 -4.09 20.69 -25.27
N ILE A 101 -4.48 19.80 -24.37
CA ILE A 101 -3.62 18.75 -23.80
C ILE A 101 -4.18 17.38 -24.17
N PRO A 102 -3.34 16.33 -24.27
CA PRO A 102 -3.84 14.98 -24.49
C PRO A 102 -4.78 14.54 -23.33
N PRO A 103 -5.81 13.73 -23.58
CA PRO A 103 -6.66 13.17 -22.53
C PRO A 103 -5.88 12.50 -21.37
N GLU A 104 -4.71 11.93 -21.71
CA GLU A 104 -3.79 11.28 -20.78
C GLU A 104 -3.21 12.24 -19.74
N ALA A 105 -3.12 13.53 -20.07
CA ALA A 105 -2.67 14.60 -19.19
C ALA A 105 -3.77 15.18 -18.29
N VAL A 106 -4.98 14.62 -18.32
CA VAL A 106 -6.05 14.99 -17.38
C VAL A 106 -6.16 13.92 -16.30
N VAL A 107 -5.97 14.35 -15.06
CA VAL A 107 -6.11 13.56 -13.84
C VAL A 107 -7.37 14.01 -13.12
N THR A 108 -8.31 13.09 -12.91
CA THR A 108 -9.56 13.33 -12.20
C THR A 108 -9.54 12.57 -10.88
N ALA A 109 -9.90 13.24 -9.79
CA ALA A 109 -9.98 12.62 -8.48
C ALA A 109 -11.18 13.15 -7.69
N SER A 110 -11.75 12.32 -6.83
CA SER A 110 -12.77 12.77 -5.89
C SER A 110 -12.30 12.67 -4.44
N SER A 111 -12.86 13.51 -3.57
CA SER A 111 -12.67 13.38 -2.12
C SER A 111 -13.31 12.11 -1.54
N HIS A 112 -14.05 11.37 -2.38
CA HIS A 112 -14.86 10.21 -2.03
C HIS A 112 -15.98 10.54 -1.03
N ASN A 113 -16.61 11.71 -1.19
CA ASN A 113 -17.73 12.17 -0.40
C ASN A 113 -18.98 11.29 -0.58
N HIS A 114 -19.54 10.78 0.52
CA HIS A 114 -20.76 9.95 0.48
C HIS A 114 -22.05 10.73 0.67
N THR A 115 -22.00 12.02 1.05
CA THR A 115 -23.17 12.91 1.17
C THR A 115 -23.35 13.74 -0.08
N ILE A 116 -23.47 13.08 -1.24
CA ILE A 116 -23.63 13.73 -2.53
C ILE A 116 -24.68 13.02 -3.39
N PRO A 117 -25.34 13.72 -4.32
CA PRO A 117 -26.09 13.09 -5.41
C PRO A 117 -25.15 12.49 -6.48
N TRP A 118 -25.70 11.63 -7.35
CA TRP A 118 -25.02 11.29 -8.61
C TRP A 118 -25.29 12.36 -9.67
N MET A 119 -24.39 12.47 -10.66
CA MET A 119 -24.56 13.38 -11.80
C MET A 119 -24.90 12.57 -13.06
N HIS A 120 -25.92 13.00 -13.79
CA HIS A 120 -26.24 12.45 -15.10
C HIS A 120 -25.81 13.43 -16.19
N VAL A 121 -24.95 12.97 -17.10
CA VAL A 121 -24.32 13.84 -18.12
C VAL A 121 -24.61 13.39 -19.55
N ASP A 122 -25.31 12.27 -19.74
CA ASP A 122 -25.58 11.73 -21.06
C ASP A 122 -26.68 12.54 -21.77
N SER A 123 -26.28 13.31 -22.78
CA SER A 123 -27.21 14.11 -23.59
C SER A 123 -28.06 13.26 -24.54
N ALA A 124 -27.70 11.99 -24.79
CA ALA A 124 -28.51 11.07 -25.59
C ALA A 124 -29.59 10.35 -24.76
N ALA A 125 -29.50 10.40 -23.43
CA ALA A 125 -30.42 9.74 -22.51
C ALA A 125 -31.07 10.75 -21.55
N VAL A 126 -31.72 11.77 -22.11
CA VAL A 126 -32.42 12.80 -21.31
C VAL A 126 -33.61 12.16 -20.58
N PRO A 127 -33.71 12.27 -19.24
CA PRO A 127 -34.84 11.74 -18.50
C PRO A 127 -36.15 12.45 -18.84
N GLU A 128 -37.29 11.85 -18.48
CA GLU A 128 -38.60 12.46 -18.67
C GLU A 128 -38.76 13.72 -17.80
N THR A 129 -39.29 14.80 -18.38
CA THR A 129 -39.57 16.05 -17.67
C THR A 129 -40.41 15.79 -16.42
N GLY A 130 -39.96 16.31 -15.27
CA GLY A 130 -40.63 16.12 -13.98
C GLY A 130 -40.25 14.83 -13.24
N SER A 131 -39.50 13.91 -13.86
CA SER A 131 -38.95 12.74 -13.16
C SER A 131 -37.88 13.15 -12.13
N PRO A 132 -37.69 12.41 -11.03
CA PRO A 132 -36.60 12.67 -10.09
C PRO A 132 -35.21 12.67 -10.75
N GLN A 133 -35.02 11.87 -11.80
CA GLN A 133 -33.77 11.74 -12.55
C GLN A 133 -33.42 13.01 -13.32
N MET A 134 -34.39 13.86 -13.67
CA MET A 134 -34.11 15.17 -14.26
C MET A 134 -33.25 16.04 -13.37
N LEU A 135 -33.40 15.94 -12.04
CA LEU A 135 -32.57 16.71 -11.10
C LEU A 135 -31.09 16.29 -11.16
N ASN A 136 -30.79 15.01 -11.40
CA ASN A 136 -29.41 14.56 -11.62
C ASN A 136 -28.87 15.06 -12.96
N TYR A 137 -29.72 15.11 -13.99
CA TYR A 137 -29.35 15.60 -15.31
C TYR A 137 -29.02 17.08 -15.28
N GLU A 138 -29.90 17.91 -14.73
CA GLU A 138 -29.68 19.36 -14.62
C GLU A 138 -28.44 19.68 -13.80
N LEU A 139 -28.21 18.94 -12.70
CA LEU A 139 -26.98 19.07 -11.91
C LEU A 139 -25.74 18.74 -12.75
N GLY A 140 -25.78 17.65 -13.52
CA GLY A 140 -24.68 17.26 -14.40
C GLY A 140 -24.43 18.29 -15.51
N GLN A 141 -25.48 18.84 -16.12
CA GLN A 141 -25.36 19.89 -17.13
C GLN A 141 -24.82 21.20 -16.55
N ASP A 142 -25.29 21.63 -15.37
CA ASP A 142 -24.76 22.81 -14.67
C ASP A 142 -23.28 22.62 -14.31
N PHE A 143 -22.94 21.42 -13.82
CA PHE A 143 -21.55 21.05 -13.53
C PHE A 143 -20.66 21.17 -14.77
N LEU A 144 -21.01 20.54 -15.90
CA LEU A 144 -20.19 20.59 -17.11
C LEU A 144 -20.09 22.02 -17.69
N LYS A 145 -21.18 22.79 -17.61
CA LYS A 145 -21.19 24.20 -18.02
C LYS A 145 -20.21 25.02 -17.17
N LYS A 146 -20.26 24.87 -15.84
CA LYS A 146 -19.36 25.57 -14.92
C LYS A 146 -17.91 25.10 -15.04
N LEU A 147 -17.67 23.80 -15.24
CA LEU A 147 -16.35 23.24 -15.53
C LEU A 147 -15.74 23.90 -16.77
N ARG A 148 -16.47 23.93 -17.89
CA ARG A 148 -16.01 24.58 -19.12
C ARG A 148 -15.73 26.07 -18.91
N LYS A 149 -16.65 26.78 -18.23
CA LYS A 149 -16.46 28.21 -17.94
C LYS A 149 -15.21 28.45 -17.10
N ALA A 150 -15.01 27.67 -16.03
CA ALA A 150 -13.84 27.77 -15.17
C ALA A 150 -12.55 27.47 -15.95
N ALA A 151 -12.53 26.42 -16.77
CA ALA A 151 -11.38 26.06 -17.59
C ALA A 151 -11.02 27.16 -18.60
N VAL A 152 -12.01 27.72 -19.32
CA VAL A 152 -11.77 28.81 -20.29
C VAL A 152 -11.21 30.05 -19.60
N GLN A 153 -11.72 30.40 -18.43
CA GLN A 153 -11.22 31.53 -17.65
C GLN A 153 -9.81 31.29 -17.08
N MET A 154 -9.40 30.03 -16.93
CA MET A 154 -8.09 29.65 -16.38
C MET A 154 -7.01 29.47 -17.47
N ALA A 155 -7.40 29.14 -18.72
CA ALA A 155 -6.46 28.80 -19.79
C ALA A 155 -5.41 29.90 -20.09
N GLY A 156 -5.76 31.18 -19.83
CA GLY A 156 -4.85 32.33 -19.98
C GLY A 156 -4.21 32.83 -18.70
N SER A 157 -4.34 32.11 -17.57
CA SER A 157 -3.87 32.56 -16.26
C SER A 157 -2.69 31.76 -15.71
N LEU A 158 -1.97 31.03 -16.57
CA LEU A 158 -0.72 30.37 -16.20
C LEU A 158 0.34 31.43 -15.87
N GLU A 159 0.89 31.37 -14.68
CA GLU A 159 2.00 32.23 -14.26
C GLU A 159 3.17 31.40 -13.71
N PRO A 160 4.43 31.86 -13.85
CA PRO A 160 5.58 31.19 -13.28
C PRO A 160 5.47 31.06 -11.76
N VAL A 161 5.75 29.87 -11.23
CA VAL A 161 5.63 29.54 -9.81
C VAL A 161 6.84 28.82 -9.26
N THR A 162 6.99 28.90 -7.94
CA THR A 162 7.82 27.99 -7.14
C THR A 162 6.92 27.02 -6.39
N VAL A 163 7.45 25.83 -6.08
CA VAL A 163 6.76 24.82 -5.28
C VAL A 163 7.25 24.90 -3.85
N GLU A 164 6.33 25.02 -2.91
CA GLU A 164 6.60 24.84 -1.47
C GLU A 164 5.70 23.74 -0.91
N TRP A 165 6.19 23.01 0.08
CA TRP A 165 5.41 21.93 0.69
C TRP A 165 5.63 21.87 2.21
N GLY A 166 4.61 21.43 2.94
CA GLY A 166 4.61 21.34 4.39
C GLY A 166 3.78 20.14 4.84
N MET A 167 4.07 19.65 6.04
CA MET A 167 3.41 18.47 6.59
C MET A 167 3.21 18.62 8.08
N ALA A 168 2.05 18.22 8.56
CA ALA A 168 1.72 18.07 9.97
C ALA A 168 1.00 16.73 10.18
N GLU A 169 0.82 16.32 11.43
CA GLU A 169 0.11 15.09 11.76
C GLU A 169 -1.31 15.38 12.26
N GLU A 170 -2.31 14.74 11.64
CA GLU A 170 -3.69 14.75 12.11
C GLU A 170 -4.10 13.35 12.57
N ASN A 171 -4.15 13.17 13.88
CA ASN A 171 -4.46 11.90 14.50
C ASN A 171 -5.85 11.85 15.18
N ARG A 172 -6.63 12.94 15.15
CA ARG A 172 -7.88 13.08 15.91
C ARG A 172 -9.07 12.49 15.16
N ILE A 173 -9.08 12.59 13.83
CA ILE A 173 -10.33 12.47 13.04
C ILE A 173 -10.56 11.12 12.37
N THR A 174 -9.54 10.29 12.18
CA THR A 174 -9.64 9.01 11.45
C THR A 174 -9.21 7.81 12.28
N TYR A 175 -9.66 6.63 11.83
CA TYR A 175 -9.29 5.34 12.38
C TYR A 175 -9.32 4.24 11.30
N ASN A 176 -8.54 3.19 11.51
CA ASN A 176 -8.54 1.98 10.71
C ASN A 176 -9.74 1.12 11.08
N ARG A 177 -10.61 0.88 10.10
CA ARG A 177 -11.85 0.12 10.27
C ARG A 177 -11.67 -1.40 10.17
N ARG A 178 -10.43 -1.91 10.26
CA ARG A 178 -10.14 -3.34 10.33
C ARG A 178 -9.90 -3.75 11.77
N GLY A 179 -10.98 -4.15 12.45
CA GLY A 179 -10.94 -4.64 13.82
C GLY A 179 -10.41 -6.07 13.89
N ARG A 180 -9.85 -6.47 15.04
CA ARG A 180 -9.47 -7.85 15.33
C ARG A 180 -10.35 -8.42 16.43
N ARG A 181 -10.95 -9.58 16.18
CA ARG A 181 -11.68 -10.35 17.19
C ARG A 181 -10.68 -11.12 18.09
N PRO A 182 -11.07 -11.54 19.31
CA PRO A 182 -10.20 -12.32 20.20
C PRO A 182 -9.66 -13.62 19.59
N ASN A 183 -10.39 -14.21 18.64
CA ASN A 183 -9.95 -15.40 17.90
C ASN A 183 -9.00 -15.10 16.73
N GLY A 184 -8.49 -13.87 16.62
CA GLY A 184 -7.56 -13.43 15.58
C GLY A 184 -8.20 -13.08 14.24
N LYS A 185 -9.49 -13.39 14.01
CA LYS A 185 -10.19 -13.01 12.77
C LYS A 185 -10.35 -11.50 12.69
N THR A 186 -10.11 -10.94 11.51
CA THR A 186 -10.45 -9.54 11.25
C THR A 186 -11.96 -9.42 11.03
N TYR A 187 -12.49 -8.22 11.23
CA TYR A 187 -13.85 -7.87 10.85
C TYR A 187 -13.90 -6.39 10.45
N PHE A 188 -14.90 -6.01 9.68
CA PHE A 188 -15.19 -4.60 9.40
C PHE A 188 -15.70 -3.94 10.68
N MET A 189 -14.89 -3.07 11.28
CA MET A 189 -15.18 -2.38 12.54
C MET A 189 -16.19 -1.26 12.31
N ARG A 190 -17.34 -1.36 12.98
CA ARG A 190 -18.36 -0.31 12.99
C ARG A 190 -17.94 0.81 13.95
N GLU A 191 -18.58 1.96 13.84
CA GLU A 191 -18.32 3.06 14.79
C GLU A 191 -18.66 2.65 16.23
N GLU A 192 -19.71 1.86 16.42
CA GLU A 192 -20.09 1.31 17.72
C GLU A 192 -19.00 0.38 18.28
N ASP A 193 -18.36 -0.41 17.41
CA ASP A 193 -17.25 -1.29 17.81
C ASP A 193 -16.02 -0.48 18.20
N ARG A 194 -15.73 0.60 17.45
CA ARG A 194 -14.64 1.53 17.76
C ARG A 194 -14.82 2.17 19.13
N MET A 195 -16.02 2.64 19.44
CA MET A 195 -16.35 3.26 20.73
C MET A 195 -16.14 2.32 21.91
N LEU A 196 -16.34 1.01 21.73
CA LEU A 196 -16.06 0.00 22.76
C LEU A 196 -14.57 -0.22 23.00
N VAL A 197 -13.71 0.00 22.00
CA VAL A 197 -12.25 -0.07 22.16
C VAL A 197 -11.71 1.20 22.82
N GLY A 198 -12.33 2.34 22.53
CA GLY A 198 -12.06 3.61 23.19
C GLY A 198 -12.02 4.79 22.22
N GLU A 199 -12.27 6.00 22.74
CA GLU A 199 -12.34 7.22 21.93
C GLU A 199 -11.03 7.55 21.20
N GLY A 200 -9.90 7.15 21.80
CA GLY A 200 -8.54 7.30 21.25
C GLY A 200 -8.12 6.22 20.25
N TYR A 201 -8.95 5.21 19.96
CA TYR A 201 -8.58 4.16 19.02
C TYR A 201 -8.39 4.72 17.61
N ARG A 202 -7.27 4.32 16.99
CA ARG A 202 -6.89 4.70 15.62
C ARG A 202 -6.51 3.49 14.77
N GLY A 203 -5.86 2.47 15.32
CA GLY A 203 -5.25 1.41 14.51
C GLY A 203 -4.15 1.95 13.59
N LEU A 204 -3.82 1.23 12.51
CA LEU A 204 -2.85 1.69 11.51
C LEU A 204 -3.48 2.74 10.59
N ILE A 205 -3.05 3.98 10.70
CA ILE A 205 -3.49 5.09 9.84
C ILE A 205 -2.29 5.73 9.12
N ASP A 206 -2.58 6.56 8.13
CA ASP A 206 -1.66 7.53 7.55
C ASP A 206 -2.05 8.89 8.13
N PRO A 207 -1.33 9.40 9.15
CA PRO A 207 -1.70 10.62 9.85
C PRO A 207 -1.24 11.89 9.12
N GLU A 208 -0.51 11.76 8.01
CA GLU A 208 0.13 12.89 7.34
C GLU A 208 -0.92 13.78 6.66
N ALA A 209 -1.04 15.01 7.17
CA ALA A 209 -1.78 16.11 6.56
C ALA A 209 -0.77 16.99 5.80
N MET A 210 -0.74 16.87 4.48
CA MET A 210 0.23 17.57 3.63
C MET A 210 -0.42 18.74 2.91
N VAL A 211 0.36 19.81 2.75
CA VAL A 211 0.00 21.00 1.98
C VAL A 211 1.11 21.26 0.96
N VAL A 212 0.74 21.46 -0.30
CA VAL A 212 1.65 21.88 -1.36
C VAL A 212 1.13 23.18 -1.94
N VAL A 213 1.96 24.22 -2.01
CA VAL A 213 1.57 25.54 -2.47
C VAL A 213 2.43 25.94 -3.67
N PHE A 214 1.77 26.39 -4.73
CA PHE A 214 2.42 27.03 -5.88
C PHE A 214 2.38 28.53 -5.67
N LYS A 215 3.54 29.17 -5.52
CA LYS A 215 3.64 30.61 -5.28
C LYS A 215 4.27 31.33 -6.46
N ASN A 216 3.69 32.44 -6.88
CA ASN A 216 4.25 33.25 -7.95
C ASN A 216 5.49 34.05 -7.51
N ARG A 217 6.07 34.85 -8.41
CA ARG A 217 7.26 35.66 -8.15
C ARG A 217 7.09 36.71 -7.03
N SER A 218 5.85 37.07 -6.69
CA SER A 218 5.53 37.98 -5.59
C SER A 218 5.22 37.24 -4.27
N ASP A 219 5.58 35.95 -4.18
CA ASP A 219 5.29 35.04 -3.06
C ASP A 219 3.79 34.83 -2.78
N ARG A 220 2.92 35.17 -3.74
CA ARG A 220 1.47 34.98 -3.62
C ARG A 220 1.08 33.56 -4.02
N PRO A 221 0.30 32.83 -3.19
CA PRO A 221 -0.26 31.54 -3.56
C PRO A 221 -1.17 31.64 -4.80
N VAL A 222 -0.91 30.80 -5.80
CA VAL A 222 -1.66 30.69 -7.07
C VAL A 222 -2.64 29.53 -7.03
N ALA A 223 -2.19 28.41 -6.48
CA ALA A 223 -2.96 27.18 -6.27
C ALA A 223 -2.29 26.35 -5.18
N ALA A 224 -3.02 25.41 -4.60
CA ALA A 224 -2.47 24.48 -3.62
C ALA A 224 -3.11 23.09 -3.71
N PHE A 225 -2.38 22.07 -3.28
CA PHE A 225 -2.94 20.77 -2.93
C PHE A 225 -3.04 20.64 -1.41
N SER A 226 -4.12 20.04 -0.94
CA SER A 226 -4.24 19.48 0.40
C SER A 226 -4.36 17.96 0.28
N PHE A 227 -3.75 17.22 1.19
CA PHE A 227 -3.79 15.75 1.19
C PHE A 227 -4.06 15.23 2.58
N PHE A 228 -4.98 14.28 2.69
CA PHE A 228 -5.24 13.55 3.92
C PHE A 228 -5.91 12.18 3.63
N THR A 229 -5.71 11.21 4.52
CA THR A 229 -6.22 9.85 4.36
C THR A 229 -7.42 9.58 5.29
N GLY A 230 -8.63 9.44 4.73
CA GLY A 230 -9.78 8.87 5.43
C GLY A 230 -11.12 9.08 4.75
N HIS A 231 -12.05 8.12 4.83
CA HIS A 231 -13.36 8.27 4.19
C HIS A 231 -14.17 9.43 4.81
N PRO A 232 -14.71 10.36 4.01
CA PRO A 232 -15.62 11.43 4.47
C PRO A 232 -17.05 10.92 4.68
N VAL A 233 -17.24 10.14 5.74
CA VAL A 233 -18.50 9.46 6.08
C VAL A 233 -19.06 9.88 7.45
N ALA A 234 -18.59 11.00 7.99
CA ALA A 234 -18.95 11.47 9.32
C ALA A 234 -20.42 11.92 9.43
N ALA A 235 -20.97 12.58 8.40
CA ALA A 235 -22.40 12.94 8.35
C ALA A 235 -23.20 12.11 7.34
N TYR A 236 -22.71 10.92 6.98
CA TYR A 236 -23.35 10.06 6.00
C TYR A 236 -24.38 9.15 6.67
N ASN A 237 -25.62 9.13 6.18
CA ASN A 237 -26.57 8.05 6.48
C ASN A 237 -27.30 7.71 5.17
N PRO A 238 -27.17 6.49 4.64
CA PRO A 238 -27.73 6.15 3.35
C PRO A 238 -29.26 6.11 3.32
N GLU A 239 -29.92 6.00 4.46
CA GLU A 239 -31.38 5.98 4.60
C GLU A 239 -31.98 7.39 4.79
N LYS A 240 -31.15 8.35 5.22
CA LYS A 240 -31.51 9.75 5.47
C LYS A 240 -30.48 10.67 4.82
N MET A 241 -30.51 10.72 3.49
CA MET A 241 -29.45 11.32 2.71
C MET A 241 -29.49 12.84 2.77
N MET A 242 -28.33 13.44 3.05
CA MET A 242 -28.10 14.89 3.01
C MET A 242 -26.98 15.19 2.02
N SER A 243 -26.91 16.44 1.56
CA SER A 243 -25.79 16.95 0.75
C SER A 243 -24.90 17.85 1.60
N TYR A 244 -23.60 17.53 1.70
CA TYR A 244 -22.62 18.32 2.44
C TYR A 244 -21.20 18.03 1.97
N GLY A 245 -20.29 19.01 2.02
CA GLY A 245 -18.89 18.87 1.59
C GLY A 245 -17.99 18.00 2.49
N GLN A 246 -18.47 17.61 3.67
CA GLN A 246 -17.75 16.84 4.69
C GLN A 246 -16.42 17.51 5.12
N PHE A 247 -15.64 16.79 5.94
CA PHE A 247 -14.36 17.28 6.43
C PHE A 247 -13.37 17.71 5.32
N PRO A 248 -13.28 17.06 4.13
CA PRO A 248 -12.29 17.45 3.12
C PRO A 248 -12.51 18.86 2.56
N GLN A 249 -13.78 19.21 2.29
CA GLN A 249 -14.11 20.52 1.75
C GLN A 249 -13.91 21.60 2.80
N VAL A 250 -14.40 21.39 4.04
CA VAL A 250 -14.23 22.36 5.13
C VAL A 250 -12.75 22.63 5.39
N ALA A 251 -11.93 21.59 5.50
CA ALA A 251 -10.49 21.74 5.73
C ALA A 251 -9.79 22.49 4.59
N SER A 252 -10.19 22.21 3.34
CA SER A 252 -9.64 22.89 2.16
C SER A 252 -10.09 24.35 2.05
N GLU A 253 -11.30 24.69 2.52
CA GLU A 253 -11.79 26.06 2.61
C GLU A 253 -11.01 26.89 3.63
N ILE A 254 -10.76 26.32 4.82
CA ILE A 254 -9.93 26.95 5.86
C ILE A 254 -8.51 27.19 5.35
N LEU A 255 -7.92 26.20 4.67
CA LEU A 255 -6.60 26.36 4.06
C LEU A 255 -6.62 27.42 2.94
N SER A 256 -7.67 27.44 2.11
CA SER A 256 -7.83 28.44 1.04
C SER A 256 -7.89 29.85 1.61
N GLU A 257 -8.67 30.07 2.68
CA GLU A 257 -8.76 31.34 3.39
C GLU A 257 -7.38 31.77 3.94
N TYR A 258 -6.67 30.86 4.61
CA TYR A 258 -5.32 31.11 5.11
C TYR A 258 -4.34 31.48 3.99
N LEU A 259 -4.47 30.88 2.81
CA LEU A 259 -3.66 31.17 1.62
C LEU A 259 -4.17 32.36 0.79
N GLY A 260 -5.03 33.21 1.35
CA GLY A 260 -5.52 34.42 0.68
C GLY A 260 -6.54 34.15 -0.43
N GLY A 261 -7.33 33.08 -0.30
CA GLY A 261 -8.36 32.67 -1.26
C GLY A 261 -7.84 31.84 -2.43
N ALA A 262 -6.61 31.32 -2.36
CA ALA A 262 -6.05 30.48 -3.40
C ALA A 262 -6.86 29.17 -3.56
N PRO A 263 -7.11 28.70 -4.81
CA PRO A 263 -7.78 27.42 -5.06
C PRO A 263 -7.01 26.25 -4.44
N VAL A 264 -7.71 25.43 -3.66
CA VAL A 264 -7.15 24.23 -3.01
C VAL A 264 -7.78 22.97 -3.61
N ALA A 265 -6.94 22.08 -4.13
CA ALA A 265 -7.32 20.78 -4.65
C ALA A 265 -7.07 19.70 -3.58
N PHE A 266 -8.14 19.07 -3.10
CA PHE A 266 -8.03 18.01 -2.11
C PHE A 266 -7.71 16.67 -2.78
N VAL A 267 -6.63 16.03 -2.34
CA VAL A 267 -6.22 14.69 -2.76
C VAL A 267 -6.55 13.71 -1.65
N GLN A 268 -7.50 12.83 -1.94
CA GLN A 268 -7.89 11.77 -1.02
C GLN A 268 -6.81 10.68 -0.97
N GLY A 269 -6.31 10.40 0.22
CA GLY A 269 -5.28 9.39 0.42
C GLY A 269 -5.76 7.94 0.27
N CYS A 270 -4.96 7.00 0.76
CA CYS A 270 -5.26 5.57 0.69
C CYS A 270 -6.29 5.16 1.76
N GLY A 271 -7.54 5.57 1.54
CA GLY A 271 -8.62 5.49 2.53
C GLY A 271 -9.36 4.16 2.59
N GLY A 272 -9.02 3.14 1.79
CA GLY A 272 -9.82 1.92 1.59
C GLY A 272 -10.18 1.16 2.89
N ASP A 273 -9.36 1.27 3.92
CA ASP A 273 -9.59 0.72 5.25
C ASP A 273 -9.58 1.78 6.36
N ILE A 274 -9.70 3.06 6.01
CA ILE A 274 -9.69 4.21 6.93
C ILE A 274 -11.01 4.97 6.85
N ASN A 275 -11.67 5.13 8.00
CA ASN A 275 -12.86 5.96 8.14
C ASN A 275 -12.56 7.23 8.95
N ALA A 276 -13.29 8.30 8.66
CA ALA A 276 -13.51 9.33 9.67
C ALA A 276 -14.37 8.79 10.83
N LYS A 277 -14.16 9.33 12.03
CA LYS A 277 -15.02 9.09 13.20
C LYS A 277 -16.47 9.48 12.90
N HIS A 278 -17.38 8.90 13.66
CA HIS A 278 -18.84 9.04 13.49
C HIS A 278 -19.39 8.45 12.19
N MET A 279 -18.68 7.50 11.59
CA MET A 279 -19.16 6.78 10.41
C MET A 279 -20.61 6.31 10.60
N LEU A 280 -21.50 6.69 9.68
CA LEU A 280 -22.92 6.27 9.62
C LEU A 280 -23.84 6.78 10.73
N THR A 281 -23.29 7.42 11.77
CA THR A 281 -24.04 7.86 12.95
C THR A 281 -23.89 9.34 13.26
N GLY A 282 -22.98 10.04 12.60
CA GLY A 282 -22.68 11.43 12.92
C GLY A 282 -23.59 12.46 12.25
N THR A 283 -23.40 13.69 12.69
CA THR A 283 -24.17 14.87 12.30
C THR A 283 -23.33 15.82 11.43
N ILE A 284 -23.99 16.77 10.77
CA ILE A 284 -23.31 17.85 10.03
C ILE A 284 -22.36 18.63 10.95
N ALA A 285 -22.76 18.89 12.20
CA ALA A 285 -21.92 19.60 13.17
C ALA A 285 -20.64 18.82 13.50
N GLN A 286 -20.73 17.49 13.67
CA GLN A 286 -19.56 16.65 13.88
C GLN A 286 -18.67 16.59 12.63
N ALA A 287 -19.26 16.41 11.44
CA ALA A 287 -18.48 16.42 10.20
C ALA A 287 -17.77 17.76 9.97
N ARG A 288 -18.41 18.89 10.32
CA ARG A 288 -17.79 20.22 10.32
C ARG A 288 -16.63 20.29 11.29
N LEU A 289 -16.81 19.85 12.54
CA LEU A 289 -15.75 19.84 13.55
C LEU A 289 -14.52 19.04 13.10
N LEU A 290 -14.71 17.86 12.49
CA LEU A 290 -13.58 17.09 11.94
C LEU A 290 -12.87 17.86 10.81
N GLY A 291 -13.63 18.62 10.01
CA GLY A 291 -13.08 19.48 8.97
C GLY A 291 -12.32 20.69 9.52
N GLU A 292 -12.82 21.31 10.59
CA GLU A 292 -12.14 22.39 11.31
C GLU A 292 -10.83 21.90 11.91
N GLN A 293 -10.84 20.73 12.57
CA GLN A 293 -9.63 20.09 13.11
C GLN A 293 -8.59 19.82 12.01
N LEU A 294 -8.99 19.21 10.89
CA LEU A 294 -8.05 19.00 9.78
C LEU A 294 -7.58 20.33 9.16
N GLY A 295 -8.45 21.33 9.07
CA GLY A 295 -8.13 22.67 8.61
C GLY A 295 -7.07 23.35 9.48
N GLU A 296 -7.18 23.27 10.81
CA GLU A 296 -6.14 23.70 11.75
C GLU A 296 -4.81 23.02 11.45
N THR A 297 -4.83 21.71 11.23
CA THR A 297 -3.62 20.94 10.92
C THR A 297 -3.01 21.33 9.57
N PHE A 298 -3.83 21.62 8.55
CA PHE A 298 -3.35 22.17 7.28
C PHE A 298 -2.73 23.56 7.44
N VAL A 299 -3.31 24.43 8.28
CA VAL A 299 -2.70 25.74 8.60
C VAL A 299 -1.35 25.56 9.30
N ILE A 300 -1.23 24.60 10.22
CA ILE A 300 0.06 24.24 10.86
C ILE A 300 1.07 23.79 9.80
N ALA A 301 0.68 22.88 8.89
CA ALA A 301 1.53 22.43 7.79
C ALA A 301 1.96 23.62 6.90
N ALA A 302 1.03 24.53 6.57
CA ALA A 302 1.27 25.71 5.75
C ALA A 302 2.16 26.78 6.43
N LYS A 303 2.26 26.80 7.76
CA LYS A 303 3.24 27.64 8.49
C LYS A 303 4.67 27.09 8.42
N SER A 304 4.82 25.80 8.08
CA SER A 304 6.09 25.09 8.02
C SER A 304 6.56 24.79 6.59
N LEU A 305 6.08 25.56 5.60
CA LEU A 305 6.39 25.36 4.19
C LEU A 305 7.90 25.39 3.93
N ARG A 306 8.35 24.41 3.16
CA ARG A 306 9.73 24.25 2.70
C ARG A 306 9.75 24.49 1.21
N LYS A 307 10.66 25.36 0.75
CA LYS A 307 10.91 25.55 -0.68
C LYS A 307 11.46 24.26 -1.29
N SER A 308 10.88 23.88 -2.42
CA SER A 308 11.36 22.76 -3.21
C SER A 308 12.80 22.99 -3.65
N LYS A 309 13.65 21.97 -3.44
CA LYS A 309 15.04 21.97 -3.91
C LYS A 309 15.17 21.51 -5.36
N ARG A 310 14.13 20.84 -5.87
CA ARG A 310 14.00 20.43 -7.27
C ARG A 310 13.10 21.40 -8.02
N SER A 311 13.39 21.61 -9.30
CA SER A 311 12.47 22.18 -10.29
C SER A 311 11.90 21.04 -11.14
N GLY A 312 11.06 21.32 -12.14
CA GLY A 312 10.57 20.28 -13.02
C GLY A 312 9.06 20.02 -12.89
N LEU A 313 8.40 19.79 -14.01
CA LEU A 313 7.22 18.93 -14.12
C LEU A 313 7.57 17.70 -14.96
N GLU A 314 7.34 16.52 -14.41
CA GLU A 314 7.42 15.27 -15.17
C GLU A 314 6.25 14.38 -14.78
N TRP A 315 5.72 13.59 -15.72
CA TRP A 315 4.65 12.66 -15.44
C TRP A 315 4.62 11.50 -16.43
N SER A 316 4.09 10.37 -16.00
CA SER A 316 3.76 9.23 -16.84
C SER A 316 2.45 8.59 -16.41
N ARG A 317 1.81 7.88 -17.33
CA ARG A 317 0.65 7.03 -17.07
C ARG A 317 0.95 5.63 -17.59
N GLU A 318 0.93 4.65 -16.70
CA GLU A 318 1.42 3.30 -16.98
C GLU A 318 0.34 2.23 -16.72
N PRO A 319 0.19 1.25 -17.61
CA PRO A 319 -0.67 0.11 -17.36
C PRO A 319 -0.03 -0.81 -16.30
N VAL A 320 -0.85 -1.26 -15.36
CA VAL A 320 -0.49 -2.22 -14.31
C VAL A 320 -1.51 -3.34 -14.31
N TYR A 321 -1.03 -4.58 -14.33
CA TYR A 321 -1.85 -5.77 -14.32
C TYR A 321 -1.88 -6.34 -12.90
N ILE A 322 -3.02 -6.22 -12.23
CA ILE A 322 -3.20 -6.72 -10.86
C ILE A 322 -3.63 -8.18 -10.94
N PRO A 323 -2.87 -9.13 -10.34
CA PRO A 323 -3.26 -10.52 -10.35
C PRO A 323 -4.56 -10.73 -9.57
N LEU A 324 -5.47 -11.50 -10.14
CA LEU A 324 -6.74 -11.89 -9.52
C LEU A 324 -6.59 -13.25 -8.83
N ALA A 325 -7.25 -13.40 -7.68
CA ALA A 325 -7.30 -14.68 -6.99
C ALA A 325 -8.13 -15.70 -7.80
N PRO A 326 -7.82 -17.01 -7.71
CA PRO A 326 -8.67 -18.05 -8.28
C PRO A 326 -10.09 -17.98 -7.73
N LEU A 327 -11.07 -18.48 -8.51
CA LEU A 327 -12.43 -18.62 -7.99
C LEU A 327 -12.44 -19.57 -6.77
N PRO A 328 -13.21 -19.26 -5.72
CA PRO A 328 -13.44 -20.18 -4.61
C PRO A 328 -14.06 -21.48 -5.11
N ASP A 329 -13.90 -22.57 -4.35
CA ASP A 329 -14.49 -23.84 -4.69
C ASP A 329 -16.03 -23.81 -4.67
N GLU A 330 -16.64 -24.71 -5.43
CA GLU A 330 -18.10 -24.78 -5.58
C GLU A 330 -18.83 -24.94 -4.24
N ALA A 331 -18.28 -25.73 -3.31
CA ALA A 331 -18.92 -25.99 -2.03
C ALA A 331 -18.93 -24.72 -1.15
N SER A 332 -17.84 -23.94 -1.15
CA SER A 332 -17.80 -22.65 -0.47
C SER A 332 -18.79 -21.66 -1.07
N LEU A 333 -18.85 -21.57 -2.40
CA LEU A 333 -19.77 -20.67 -3.09
C LEU A 333 -21.24 -20.99 -2.79
N ARG A 334 -21.61 -22.28 -2.68
CA ARG A 334 -22.96 -22.71 -2.32
C ARG A 334 -23.31 -22.32 -0.89
N ARG A 335 -22.42 -22.59 0.08
CA ARG A 335 -22.63 -22.20 1.49
C ARG A 335 -22.81 -20.69 1.65
N ASP A 336 -21.97 -19.91 0.98
CA ASP A 336 -22.06 -18.45 1.05
C ASP A 336 -23.37 -17.94 0.41
N LEU A 337 -23.81 -18.55 -0.71
CA LEU A 337 -25.06 -18.18 -1.37
C LEU A 337 -26.29 -18.53 -0.51
N GLU A 338 -26.27 -19.68 0.17
CA GLU A 338 -27.31 -20.05 1.16
C GLU A 338 -27.34 -19.05 2.32
N SER A 339 -26.17 -18.64 2.84
CA SER A 339 -26.08 -17.60 3.88
C SER A 339 -26.62 -16.25 3.41
N ILE A 340 -26.36 -15.88 2.15
CA ILE A 340 -26.89 -14.65 1.55
C ILE A 340 -28.41 -14.72 1.45
N ASP A 341 -28.95 -15.82 0.93
CA ASP A 341 -30.40 -15.97 0.72
C ASP A 341 -31.16 -15.99 2.05
N ASP A 342 -30.62 -16.64 3.09
CA ASP A 342 -31.17 -16.57 4.44
C ASP A 342 -31.12 -15.15 5.02
N PHE A 343 -29.96 -14.50 4.93
CA PHE A 343 -29.78 -13.16 5.49
C PHE A 343 -30.73 -12.14 4.84
N VAL A 344 -30.88 -12.20 3.51
CA VAL A 344 -31.80 -11.32 2.77
C VAL A 344 -33.24 -11.59 3.19
N LYS A 345 -33.66 -12.86 3.25
CA LYS A 345 -35.00 -13.23 3.72
C LYS A 345 -35.30 -12.70 5.12
N ARG A 346 -34.36 -12.87 6.06
CA ARG A 346 -34.52 -12.37 7.44
C ARG A 346 -34.54 -10.86 7.52
N GLY A 347 -33.67 -10.18 6.77
CA GLY A 347 -33.60 -8.72 6.77
C GLY A 347 -34.84 -8.07 6.14
N ASP A 348 -35.37 -8.65 5.07
CA ASP A 348 -36.65 -8.24 4.46
C ASP A 348 -37.84 -8.46 5.41
N ALA A 349 -37.77 -9.49 6.26
CA ALA A 349 -38.75 -9.74 7.32
C ALA A 349 -38.58 -8.85 8.57
N GLY A 350 -37.57 -7.96 8.59
CA GLY A 350 -37.32 -7.05 9.71
C GLY A 350 -36.55 -7.65 10.88
N ASP A 351 -35.83 -8.75 10.69
CA ASP A 351 -35.01 -9.33 11.77
C ASP A 351 -33.82 -8.42 12.11
N GLU A 352 -33.87 -7.80 13.29
CA GLU A 352 -32.82 -6.92 13.80
C GLU A 352 -31.45 -7.60 13.95
N ASN A 353 -31.39 -8.93 14.08
CA ASN A 353 -30.15 -9.69 14.24
C ASN A 353 -29.38 -9.92 12.93
N THR A 354 -29.76 -9.23 11.85
CA THR A 354 -29.05 -9.24 10.56
C THR A 354 -27.87 -8.27 10.57
N TYR A 355 -26.80 -8.61 11.30
CA TYR A 355 -25.60 -7.76 11.39
C TYR A 355 -24.43 -8.24 10.56
N GLU A 356 -24.27 -9.55 10.36
CA GLU A 356 -23.12 -10.13 9.67
C GLU A 356 -23.55 -11.12 8.59
N CYS A 357 -22.99 -10.99 7.39
CA CYS A 357 -23.19 -11.93 6.28
C CYS A 357 -21.98 -11.96 5.37
N VAL A 358 -21.47 -13.16 5.07
CA VAL A 358 -20.33 -13.40 4.15
C VAL A 358 -19.09 -12.51 4.38
N GLY A 359 -18.91 -11.95 5.58
CA GLY A 359 -17.84 -11.01 5.97
C GLY A 359 -18.23 -9.53 6.04
N MET A 360 -19.47 -9.16 5.66
CA MET A 360 -20.07 -7.83 5.88
C MET A 360 -20.43 -7.71 7.35
N ASN A 361 -20.14 -6.56 7.97
CA ASN A 361 -20.59 -6.23 9.33
C ASN A 361 -21.27 -4.86 9.31
N PHE A 362 -22.56 -4.82 9.62
CA PHE A 362 -23.40 -3.63 9.44
C PHE A 362 -23.67 -2.91 10.77
N PRO A 363 -23.65 -1.56 10.77
CA PRO A 363 -24.06 -0.75 11.92
C PRO A 363 -25.52 -0.97 12.30
N LYS A 364 -25.79 -0.80 13.59
CA LYS A 364 -27.15 -0.89 14.15
C LYS A 364 -28.06 0.21 13.62
N ALA A 365 -27.47 1.35 13.25
CA ALA A 365 -28.18 2.49 12.70
C ALA A 365 -28.86 2.23 11.34
N LEU A 366 -28.46 1.17 10.61
CA LEU A 366 -29.09 0.78 9.34
C LEU A 366 -30.25 -0.17 9.60
N THR A 367 -31.38 -0.01 8.90
CA THR A 367 -32.53 -0.91 9.05
C THR A 367 -32.22 -2.31 8.48
N PRO A 368 -32.85 -3.39 9.00
CA PRO A 368 -32.68 -4.74 8.44
C PRO A 368 -32.95 -4.84 6.93
N PRO A 369 -34.02 -4.21 6.36
CA PRO A 369 -34.24 -4.23 4.92
C PRO A 369 -33.15 -3.51 4.12
N TYR A 370 -32.52 -2.47 4.69
CA TYR A 370 -31.39 -1.81 4.04
C TYR A 370 -30.15 -2.72 4.01
N ARG A 371 -29.83 -3.39 5.13
CA ARG A 371 -28.72 -4.35 5.19
C ARG A 371 -28.94 -5.52 4.23
N ALA A 372 -30.18 -6.04 4.13
CA ALA A 372 -30.56 -7.06 3.16
C ALA A 372 -30.27 -6.60 1.72
N ARG A 373 -30.65 -5.38 1.34
CA ARG A 373 -30.34 -4.82 0.01
C ARG A 373 -28.84 -4.74 -0.29
N LEU A 374 -28.02 -4.40 0.70
CA LEU A 374 -26.56 -4.38 0.55
C LEU A 374 -25.99 -5.78 0.28
N VAL A 375 -26.43 -6.79 1.05
CA VAL A 375 -26.02 -8.19 0.84
C VAL A 375 -26.55 -8.74 -0.48
N GLN A 376 -27.81 -8.45 -0.83
CA GLN A 376 -28.42 -8.85 -2.10
C GLN A 376 -27.61 -8.34 -3.31
N SER A 377 -26.98 -7.17 -3.19
CA SER A 377 -26.20 -6.59 -4.30
C SER A 377 -24.97 -7.40 -4.69
N VAL A 378 -24.43 -8.25 -3.80
CA VAL A 378 -23.27 -9.11 -4.11
C VAL A 378 -23.68 -10.50 -4.60
N ARG A 379 -24.93 -10.91 -4.37
CA ARG A 379 -25.47 -12.22 -4.78
C ARG A 379 -25.21 -12.58 -6.25
N PRO A 380 -25.39 -11.69 -7.26
CA PRO A 380 -25.20 -12.06 -8.66
C PRO A 380 -23.80 -12.59 -9.00
N TRP A 381 -22.77 -12.15 -8.27
CA TRP A 381 -21.43 -12.68 -8.47
C TRP A 381 -21.32 -14.15 -8.04
N TYR A 382 -21.93 -14.52 -6.91
CA TYR A 382 -21.91 -15.91 -6.43
C TYR A 382 -22.58 -16.84 -7.44
N VAL A 383 -23.68 -16.37 -8.02
CA VAL A 383 -24.38 -17.08 -9.10
C VAL A 383 -23.47 -17.25 -10.32
N TRP A 384 -22.81 -16.17 -10.76
CA TRP A 384 -21.87 -16.22 -11.89
C TRP A 384 -20.68 -17.14 -11.61
N ALA A 385 -20.06 -17.07 -10.43
CA ALA A 385 -18.91 -17.89 -10.07
C ALA A 385 -19.27 -19.37 -10.02
N LEU A 386 -20.44 -19.72 -9.48
CA LEU A 386 -20.99 -21.07 -9.53
C LEU A 386 -21.25 -21.54 -10.96
N ASP A 387 -21.76 -20.65 -11.82
CA ASP A 387 -21.97 -20.96 -13.23
C ASP A 387 -20.66 -21.28 -13.96
N GLN A 388 -19.55 -20.59 -13.65
CA GLN A 388 -18.23 -20.90 -14.22
C GLN A 388 -17.74 -22.30 -13.84
N HIS A 389 -18.02 -22.76 -12.62
CA HIS A 389 -17.73 -24.14 -12.20
C HIS A 389 -18.61 -25.16 -12.94
N LYS A 390 -19.94 -24.91 -12.97
CA LYS A 390 -20.91 -25.81 -13.62
C LYS A 390 -20.65 -26.01 -15.11
N THR A 391 -20.32 -24.92 -15.81
CA THR A 391 -20.02 -24.92 -17.24
C THR A 391 -18.58 -25.34 -17.56
N ARG A 392 -17.76 -25.62 -16.53
CA ARG A 392 -16.32 -25.92 -16.65
C ARG A 392 -15.54 -24.84 -17.42
N ASN A 393 -15.98 -23.59 -17.31
CA ASN A 393 -15.44 -22.43 -18.03
C ASN A 393 -14.30 -21.72 -17.28
N LEU A 394 -13.71 -22.36 -16.27
CA LEU A 394 -12.69 -21.76 -15.39
C LEU A 394 -11.46 -21.23 -16.15
N ARG A 395 -11.16 -21.78 -17.33
CA ARG A 395 -10.04 -21.33 -18.17
C ARG A 395 -10.24 -19.94 -18.79
N ASN A 396 -11.48 -19.48 -18.90
CA ASN A 396 -11.83 -18.19 -19.48
C ASN A 396 -12.13 -17.12 -18.42
N VAL A 397 -11.94 -17.45 -17.14
CA VAL A 397 -12.05 -16.47 -16.06
C VAL A 397 -10.81 -15.56 -16.08
N PRO A 398 -10.98 -14.23 -16.06
CA PRO A 398 -9.86 -13.30 -16.00
C PRO A 398 -8.92 -13.60 -14.83
N THR A 399 -7.61 -13.62 -15.08
CA THR A 399 -6.57 -13.86 -14.07
C THR A 399 -5.82 -12.60 -13.67
N GLU A 400 -6.09 -11.49 -14.36
CA GLU A 400 -5.52 -10.19 -14.10
C GLU A 400 -6.54 -9.07 -14.37
N LEU A 401 -6.38 -7.96 -13.65
CA LEU A 401 -7.12 -6.72 -13.85
C LEU A 401 -6.15 -5.65 -14.36
N PRO A 402 -6.26 -5.22 -15.63
CA PRO A 402 -5.52 -4.07 -16.11
C PRO A 402 -6.09 -2.79 -15.50
N ILE A 403 -5.22 -2.01 -14.87
CA ILE A 403 -5.52 -0.66 -14.40
C ILE A 403 -4.46 0.31 -14.94
N SER A 404 -4.78 1.60 -15.00
CA SER A 404 -3.85 2.64 -15.40
C SER A 404 -3.49 3.50 -14.19
N ILE A 405 -2.22 3.59 -13.85
CA ILE A 405 -1.76 4.46 -12.75
C ILE A 405 -1.12 5.71 -13.34
N VAL A 406 -1.34 6.86 -12.72
CA VAL A 406 -0.64 8.11 -13.07
C VAL A 406 0.40 8.41 -12.01
N VAL A 407 1.60 8.76 -12.43
CA VAL A 407 2.70 9.18 -11.56
C VAL A 407 3.19 10.53 -12.07
N ALA A 408 3.32 11.50 -11.16
CA ALA A 408 3.82 12.82 -11.51
C ALA A 408 4.82 13.31 -10.46
N ARG A 409 5.69 14.23 -10.87
CA ARG A 409 6.59 14.98 -10.02
C ARG A 409 6.50 16.45 -10.39
N PHE A 410 6.31 17.31 -9.40
CA PHE A 410 6.42 18.76 -9.55
C PHE A 410 7.32 19.31 -8.44
N GLY A 411 8.57 19.60 -8.80
CA GLY A 411 9.63 19.86 -7.83
C GLY A 411 9.94 18.66 -6.94
N ASP A 412 9.94 18.87 -5.62
CA ASP A 412 10.17 17.85 -4.58
C ASP A 412 8.94 16.98 -4.29
N VAL A 413 7.79 17.30 -4.89
CA VAL A 413 6.53 16.62 -4.62
C VAL A 413 6.28 15.55 -5.65
N GLY A 414 6.08 14.31 -5.19
CA GLY A 414 5.56 13.21 -5.99
C GLY A 414 4.04 13.10 -5.85
N PHE A 415 3.37 12.65 -6.91
CA PHE A 415 1.98 12.27 -6.91
C PHE A 415 1.84 10.87 -7.51
N VAL A 416 1.05 10.01 -6.87
CA VAL A 416 0.69 8.68 -7.38
C VAL A 416 -0.82 8.54 -7.33
N GLY A 417 -1.45 8.54 -8.51
CA GLY A 417 -2.88 8.32 -8.68
C GLY A 417 -3.20 6.84 -8.83
N LEU A 418 -4.13 6.38 -8.00
CA LEU A 418 -4.55 4.99 -7.89
C LEU A 418 -6.07 4.91 -8.22
N PRO A 419 -6.47 4.22 -9.31
CA PRO A 419 -7.86 4.22 -9.82
C PRO A 419 -8.83 3.34 -9.04
N TYR A 420 -8.63 3.23 -7.73
CA TYR A 420 -9.33 2.29 -6.87
C TYR A 420 -9.37 2.83 -5.43
N GLU A 421 -9.86 2.02 -4.49
CA GLU A 421 -9.88 2.32 -3.06
C GLU A 421 -8.73 1.58 -2.33
N PRO A 422 -7.49 2.10 -2.37
CA PRO A 422 -6.33 1.46 -1.76
C PRO A 422 -6.41 1.43 -0.25
N PHE A 423 -5.99 0.32 0.35
CA PHE A 423 -5.73 0.28 1.78
C PHE A 423 -4.51 1.14 2.14
N VAL A 424 -4.52 1.69 3.35
CA VAL A 424 -3.54 2.65 3.86
C VAL A 424 -2.10 2.16 3.74
N LYS A 425 -1.89 0.86 3.95
CA LYS A 425 -0.58 0.23 3.89
C LYS A 425 0.04 0.29 2.49
N THR A 426 -0.78 0.37 1.44
CA THR A 426 -0.29 0.60 0.08
C THR A 426 0.30 2.00 -0.05
N GLY A 427 -0.41 3.03 0.41
CA GLY A 427 0.08 4.42 0.42
C GLY A 427 1.36 4.58 1.24
N LEU A 428 1.35 4.08 2.48
CA LEU A 428 2.52 4.13 3.37
C LEU A 428 3.76 3.46 2.74
N LYS A 429 3.60 2.32 2.08
CA LYS A 429 4.70 1.64 1.37
C LYS A 429 5.25 2.45 0.20
N ILE A 430 4.39 3.14 -0.56
CA ILE A 430 4.83 4.00 -1.67
C ILE A 430 5.62 5.18 -1.10
N LYS A 431 5.09 5.84 -0.06
CA LYS A 431 5.76 6.96 0.61
C LYS A 431 7.13 6.57 1.17
N GLN A 432 7.19 5.45 1.89
CA GLN A 432 8.42 4.95 2.53
C GLN A 432 9.55 4.67 1.52
N GLU A 433 9.22 4.26 0.30
CA GLU A 433 10.20 3.89 -0.73
C GLU A 433 10.45 4.97 -1.77
N ALA A 434 9.66 6.03 -1.77
CA ALA A 434 9.87 7.15 -2.68
C ALA A 434 11.14 7.92 -2.28
N ALA A 435 11.96 8.28 -3.26
CA ALA A 435 13.14 9.13 -3.07
C ALA A 435 12.78 10.64 -2.91
N LEU A 436 11.49 10.96 -2.84
CA LEU A 436 10.95 12.33 -2.75
C LEU A 436 10.47 12.62 -1.33
N PRO A 437 10.73 13.83 -0.79
CA PRO A 437 10.41 14.16 0.59
C PRO A 437 8.91 14.40 0.86
N CYS A 438 8.09 14.56 -0.19
CA CYS A 438 6.64 14.71 -0.08
C CYS A 438 5.99 13.91 -1.20
N VAL A 439 5.08 12.98 -0.85
CA VAL A 439 4.39 12.13 -1.83
C VAL A 439 2.90 12.04 -1.52
N LEU A 440 2.10 12.52 -2.46
CA LEU A 440 0.65 12.48 -2.41
C LEU A 440 0.16 11.16 -3.05
N THR A 441 -0.27 10.21 -2.24
CA THR A 441 -0.80 8.92 -2.72
C THR A 441 -2.32 9.00 -2.90
N GLY A 442 -2.76 9.54 -4.04
CA GLY A 442 -4.17 9.76 -4.36
C GLY A 442 -4.91 8.46 -4.67
N GLY A 443 -5.77 8.00 -3.76
CA GLY A 443 -6.82 7.05 -4.11
C GLY A 443 -7.87 7.70 -5.01
N TYR A 444 -8.83 6.93 -5.52
CA TYR A 444 -10.00 7.48 -6.23
C TYR A 444 -9.62 8.37 -7.43
N THR A 445 -8.54 8.02 -8.13
CA THR A 445 -7.95 8.83 -9.21
C THR A 445 -8.03 8.11 -10.55
N ASP A 446 -8.72 8.68 -11.54
CA ASP A 446 -8.87 8.12 -12.90
C ASP A 446 -9.47 6.71 -12.96
N GLY A 447 -10.34 6.39 -12.02
CA GLY A 447 -11.14 5.18 -12.07
C GLY A 447 -11.75 4.83 -10.73
N SER A 448 -12.62 3.82 -10.77
CA SER A 448 -13.20 3.22 -9.56
C SER A 448 -13.27 1.71 -9.74
N TYR A 449 -12.15 1.03 -9.48
CA TYR A 449 -12.06 -0.44 -9.47
C TYR A 449 -12.39 -1.06 -8.10
N GLY A 450 -12.90 -0.26 -7.16
CA GLY A 450 -13.24 -0.70 -5.80
C GLY A 450 -12.02 -0.99 -4.91
N TYR A 451 -12.17 -1.82 -3.89
CA TYR A 451 -11.16 -1.95 -2.83
C TYR A 451 -10.03 -2.91 -3.18
N ILE A 452 -8.81 -2.40 -3.32
CA ILE A 452 -7.61 -3.24 -3.50
C ILE A 452 -6.81 -3.27 -2.21
N PRO A 453 -6.81 -4.41 -1.49
CA PRO A 453 -5.99 -4.57 -0.31
C PRO A 453 -4.51 -4.72 -0.68
N ASP A 454 -3.64 -4.52 0.31
CA ASP A 454 -2.27 -4.99 0.20
C ASP A 454 -2.21 -6.52 0.40
N ALA A 455 -1.12 -7.15 -0.05
CA ALA A 455 -0.99 -8.61 -0.04
C ALA A 455 -1.27 -9.27 1.32
N THR A 456 -0.97 -8.59 2.44
CA THR A 456 -1.23 -9.13 3.78
C THR A 456 -2.70 -9.22 4.17
N ALA A 457 -3.58 -8.58 3.41
CA ALA A 457 -5.01 -8.57 3.63
C ALA A 457 -5.79 -9.39 2.58
N CYS A 458 -5.14 -9.97 1.55
CA CYS A 458 -5.80 -10.73 0.49
C CYS A 458 -6.48 -12.03 0.97
N ASP A 459 -5.91 -12.71 1.98
CA ASP A 459 -6.43 -13.99 2.51
C ASP A 459 -7.36 -13.81 3.73
N ASP A 460 -7.80 -12.58 3.98
CA ASP A 460 -8.57 -12.24 5.17
C ASP A 460 -10.09 -12.16 4.87
N PRO A 461 -10.94 -12.96 5.54
CA PRO A 461 -12.40 -12.97 5.33
C PRO A 461 -13.11 -11.63 5.54
N ALA A 462 -12.53 -10.70 6.31
CA ALA A 462 -13.07 -9.34 6.44
C ALA A 462 -12.73 -8.47 5.22
N THR A 463 -11.60 -8.77 4.58
CA THR A 463 -11.22 -8.14 3.31
C THR A 463 -12.03 -8.71 2.16
N SER A 464 -12.43 -9.99 2.18
CA SER A 464 -13.18 -10.60 1.07
C SER A 464 -14.53 -9.94 0.78
N VAL A 465 -14.97 -9.03 1.66
CA VAL A 465 -16.19 -8.25 1.52
C VAL A 465 -15.98 -6.79 1.19
N THR A 466 -15.03 -6.11 1.82
CA THR A 466 -14.67 -4.77 1.37
C THR A 466 -14.05 -4.87 -0.03
N ALA A 467 -13.16 -5.83 -0.24
CA ALA A 467 -12.69 -6.27 -1.56
C ALA A 467 -13.68 -7.21 -2.26
N ALA A 468 -14.98 -7.20 -1.91
CA ALA A 468 -15.99 -7.83 -2.77
C ALA A 468 -15.99 -7.19 -4.17
N THR A 469 -15.33 -6.05 -4.38
CA THR A 469 -15.03 -5.54 -5.72
C THR A 469 -14.01 -6.36 -6.52
N TYR A 470 -13.24 -7.23 -5.86
CA TYR A 470 -12.47 -8.31 -6.48
C TYR A 470 -13.27 -9.61 -6.62
N ARG A 471 -14.56 -9.53 -6.23
CA ARG A 471 -15.69 -10.30 -6.74
C ARG A 471 -16.64 -9.40 -7.58
N LEU A 472 -16.26 -8.21 -8.05
CA LEU A 472 -17.13 -7.38 -8.92
C LEU A 472 -16.35 -6.81 -10.10
N ILE A 473 -16.12 -7.66 -11.10
CA ILE A 473 -16.02 -7.22 -12.49
C ILE A 473 -17.14 -7.93 -13.24
N ARG A 474 -18.14 -7.16 -13.69
CA ARG A 474 -19.03 -7.61 -14.76
C ARG A 474 -18.17 -7.83 -16.01
N PRO A 475 -18.26 -8.96 -16.72
CA PRO A 475 -18.09 -8.89 -18.16
C PRO A 475 -19.15 -7.91 -18.66
N ARG A 476 -18.76 -6.85 -19.38
CA ARG A 476 -19.72 -6.23 -20.30
C ARG A 476 -20.27 -7.38 -21.14
N ALA A 477 -21.58 -7.59 -21.09
CA ALA A 477 -22.24 -8.39 -22.11
C ALA A 477 -21.71 -7.89 -23.47
N ALA A 478 -21.35 -8.84 -24.33
CA ALA A 478 -20.92 -8.53 -25.68
C ALA A 478 -21.96 -7.61 -26.32
N MET A 479 -21.58 -6.35 -26.57
CA MET A 479 -22.18 -5.61 -27.67
C MET A 479 -21.80 -6.39 -28.94
N PRO A 480 -22.75 -6.69 -29.84
CA PRO A 480 -22.49 -7.49 -31.03
C PRO A 480 -21.27 -7.01 -31.82
N ALA A 481 -20.41 -7.95 -32.19
CA ALA A 481 -19.22 -7.71 -32.96
C ALA A 481 -19.54 -7.14 -34.34
N ARG A 482 -19.38 -5.82 -34.48
CA ARG A 482 -18.85 -5.14 -35.66
C ARG A 482 -18.09 -3.93 -35.12
N TRP A 483 -16.88 -3.68 -35.62
CA TRP A 483 -15.99 -2.52 -35.39
C TRP A 483 -14.64 -2.71 -34.67
N TRP A 484 -14.20 -3.93 -34.32
CA TRP A 484 -12.84 -4.17 -33.80
C TRP A 484 -11.94 -4.96 -34.76
N LEU A 485 -11.84 -4.48 -36.00
CA LEU A 485 -10.68 -4.71 -36.84
C LEU A 485 -9.96 -3.38 -36.97
N LEU A 486 -8.86 -3.23 -36.24
CA LEU A 486 -7.60 -2.67 -36.74
C LEU A 486 -6.60 -2.56 -35.57
N THR A 487 -5.39 -3.03 -35.87
CA THR A 487 -4.11 -2.80 -35.18
C THR A 487 -3.68 -3.80 -34.09
N ASN A 488 -3.09 -4.90 -34.58
CA ASN A 488 -1.75 -5.44 -34.26
C ASN A 488 -1.40 -5.71 -32.77
N SER A 489 -0.87 -6.87 -32.39
CA SER A 489 0.41 -7.43 -32.88
C SER A 489 0.67 -8.88 -32.38
N PRO A 490 1.70 -9.57 -32.92
CA PRO A 490 1.87 -11.03 -32.89
C PRO A 490 2.79 -11.59 -31.78
N SER A 491 2.68 -12.91 -31.68
CA SER A 491 3.36 -13.98 -30.91
C SER A 491 4.90 -13.98 -30.77
N LEU A 492 5.43 -14.71 -29.77
CA LEU A 492 6.27 -15.95 -29.89
C LEU A 492 6.78 -16.50 -28.50
N PRO A 493 7.33 -17.75 -28.39
CA PRO A 493 7.22 -18.65 -27.21
C PRO A 493 8.52 -19.34 -26.64
N GLY A 494 8.38 -19.99 -25.46
CA GLY A 494 9.00 -21.26 -24.98
C GLY A 494 10.50 -21.29 -24.53
N ASP A 495 11.06 -22.23 -23.73
CA ASP A 495 10.68 -23.31 -22.79
C ASP A 495 12.00 -23.95 -22.17
N ARG A 496 11.92 -24.65 -21.00
CA ARG A 496 12.82 -25.73 -20.41
C ARG A 496 14.21 -25.38 -19.78
N ARG A 497 14.79 -26.02 -18.72
CA ARG A 497 14.52 -27.17 -17.80
C ARG A 497 15.61 -27.27 -16.65
N ARG A 498 15.23 -27.84 -15.46
CA ARG A 498 15.87 -28.83 -14.49
C ARG A 498 17.41 -28.96 -14.30
N ASN A 499 18.06 -29.48 -13.23
CA ASN A 499 17.78 -30.03 -11.88
C ASN A 499 19.15 -30.37 -11.18
N ARG A 500 19.26 -30.29 -9.83
CA ARG A 500 19.85 -31.24 -8.83
C ARG A 500 20.71 -30.60 -7.72
N ARG A 501 20.58 -31.20 -6.54
CA ARG A 501 21.13 -30.92 -5.21
C ARG A 501 22.08 -32.03 -4.77
N GLU A 502 22.97 -31.77 -3.81
CA GLU A 502 23.03 -32.51 -2.53
C GLU A 502 24.06 -31.98 -1.50
N GLY A 503 23.66 -32.00 -0.22
CA GLY A 503 24.50 -32.43 0.91
C GLY A 503 25.11 -31.36 1.81
N PHE A 504 24.77 -31.40 3.13
CA PHE A 504 25.55 -31.04 4.34
C PHE A 504 24.68 -30.50 5.52
N HIS A 505 24.68 -31.24 6.63
CA HIS A 505 24.14 -30.87 7.95
C HIS A 505 25.03 -31.50 9.05
N LYS A 506 25.52 -30.68 9.98
CA LYS A 506 26.00 -30.91 11.39
C LYS A 506 26.84 -29.67 11.75
N ASP A 507 26.82 -28.98 12.89
CA ASP A 507 26.37 -29.16 14.28
C ASP A 507 25.87 -27.76 14.77
N LEU A 508 25.12 -27.59 15.85
CA LEU A 508 25.64 -27.35 17.21
C LEU A 508 24.46 -27.17 18.19
N ARG A 509 24.58 -27.76 19.39
CA ARG A 509 23.71 -27.53 20.56
C ARG A 509 24.57 -27.09 21.76
N SER A 510 23.90 -26.44 22.71
CA SER A 510 24.29 -26.07 24.10
C SER A 510 25.02 -24.73 24.23
N GLY A 511 24.77 -23.86 25.20
CA GLY A 511 23.82 -23.83 26.33
C GLY A 511 23.90 -22.45 27.02
N PHE A 512 22.86 -22.03 27.74
CA PHE A 512 22.90 -20.79 28.54
C PHE A 512 22.19 -20.97 29.89
N THR A 513 22.85 -20.54 30.96
CA THR A 513 22.37 -20.40 32.34
C THR A 513 22.35 -18.90 32.67
N VAL A 514 21.32 -18.40 33.37
CA VAL A 514 21.12 -16.97 33.68
C VAL A 514 21.08 -16.78 35.20
N GLY A 515 21.88 -15.84 35.72
CA GLY A 515 21.78 -15.28 37.07
C GLY A 515 20.97 -13.96 37.06
N PRO A 516 20.40 -13.54 38.20
CA PRO A 516 19.40 -12.47 38.21
C PRO A 516 20.06 -11.11 38.48
N GLN A 517 19.72 -10.09 37.69
CA GLN A 517 19.26 -8.79 38.21
C GLN A 517 18.83 -7.84 37.08
N ASN A 518 17.76 -7.09 37.39
CA ASN A 518 17.17 -5.94 36.70
C ASN A 518 16.26 -6.22 35.49
N ALA A 519 15.14 -6.89 35.77
CA ALA A 519 13.94 -6.90 34.93
C ALA A 519 12.76 -6.34 35.72
N ASN A 520 12.58 -5.02 35.76
CA ASN A 520 11.46 -4.42 36.50
C ASN A 520 10.67 -3.31 35.78
N GLU A 521 10.79 -3.13 34.46
CA GLU A 521 9.97 -2.13 33.73
C GLU A 521 9.26 -2.60 32.44
N MET A 522 9.25 -3.91 32.11
CA MET A 522 8.56 -4.39 30.89
C MET A 522 7.53 -5.52 31.10
N GLN A 523 7.01 -5.72 32.31
CA GLN A 523 6.16 -6.88 32.64
C GLN A 523 4.69 -6.84 32.18
N ASN A 524 4.25 -5.82 31.43
CA ASN A 524 2.83 -5.66 31.08
C ASN A 524 2.46 -5.85 29.59
N VAL A 525 3.24 -6.64 28.84
CA VAL A 525 2.85 -7.13 27.49
C VAL A 525 2.64 -8.65 27.53
N PRO A 526 1.40 -9.16 27.40
CA PRO A 526 1.10 -10.60 27.47
C PRO A 526 1.93 -11.47 26.53
N GLU A 527 2.34 -10.94 25.38
CA GLU A 527 3.07 -11.63 24.32
C GLU A 527 4.54 -11.96 24.67
N MET A 528 5.16 -11.27 25.64
CA MET A 528 6.59 -11.45 25.97
C MET A 528 6.86 -12.40 27.15
N ARG A 529 5.82 -12.91 27.82
CA ARG A 529 5.93 -13.65 29.10
C ARG A 529 6.75 -14.96 29.06
N ASN A 530 7.12 -15.45 27.88
CA ASN A 530 7.84 -16.73 27.71
C ASN A 530 9.12 -16.61 26.85
N CYS A 531 9.81 -15.46 26.83
CA CYS A 531 11.13 -15.34 26.20
C CYS A 531 12.25 -15.39 27.25
N ARG A 532 13.42 -15.91 26.88
CA ARG A 532 14.67 -15.73 27.63
C ARG A 532 15.53 -14.75 26.85
N ILE A 533 15.75 -13.56 27.41
CA ILE A 533 16.49 -12.48 26.76
C ILE A 533 17.68 -12.15 27.66
N GLY A 534 18.88 -12.13 27.08
CA GLY A 534 20.10 -11.77 27.76
C GLY A 534 20.13 -10.28 28.17
N PRO A 535 21.09 -9.89 29.03
CA PRO A 535 21.24 -8.50 29.46
C PRO A 535 21.55 -7.56 28.28
N ASP A 536 21.36 -6.26 28.50
CA ASP A 536 21.66 -5.19 27.53
C ASP A 536 20.93 -5.31 26.19
N ALA A 537 19.79 -5.98 26.16
CA ALA A 537 18.94 -6.06 24.98
C ALA A 537 18.23 -4.72 24.70
N GLY A 538 18.40 -4.20 23.49
CA GLY A 538 17.67 -3.05 22.97
C GLY A 538 16.56 -3.51 22.04
N ILE A 539 15.32 -3.55 22.54
CA ILE A 539 14.13 -3.96 21.78
C ILE A 539 13.24 -2.74 21.56
N GLU A 540 13.03 -2.37 20.30
CA GLU A 540 12.18 -1.23 19.95
C GLU A 540 10.66 -1.52 20.09
N PRO A 541 9.81 -0.48 20.15
CA PRO A 541 8.36 -0.65 20.06
C PRO A 541 7.93 -1.41 18.80
N ASN A 542 6.81 -2.14 18.88
CA ASN A 542 6.24 -2.97 17.80
C ASN A 542 7.12 -4.16 17.37
N VAL A 543 8.04 -4.61 18.21
CA VAL A 543 8.71 -5.91 18.05
C VAL A 543 7.87 -7.00 18.71
N MET A 544 7.70 -8.12 18.02
CA MET A 544 7.04 -9.31 18.55
C MET A 544 8.04 -10.43 18.78
N LEU A 545 8.28 -10.78 20.04
CA LEU A 545 9.20 -11.83 20.46
C LEU A 545 8.44 -13.06 20.94
N GLY A 546 8.93 -14.24 20.57
CA GLY A 546 8.40 -15.52 21.02
C GLY A 546 7.06 -15.88 20.42
N TYR A 547 6.78 -15.46 19.18
CA TYR A 547 5.50 -15.78 18.51
C TYR A 547 5.29 -17.29 18.45
N ARG A 548 4.14 -17.75 18.98
CA ARG A 548 3.80 -19.17 19.11
C ARG A 548 3.04 -19.66 17.89
N TYR A 549 3.35 -20.87 17.45
CA TYR A 549 2.70 -21.56 16.35
C TYR A 549 2.18 -22.93 16.84
N PRO A 550 1.22 -23.54 16.14
CA PRO A 550 0.76 -24.89 16.49
C PRO A 550 1.95 -25.87 16.53
N GLY A 551 2.17 -26.47 17.71
CA GLY A 551 3.27 -27.42 17.92
C GLY A 551 4.59 -26.84 18.42
N TRP A 552 4.64 -25.55 18.79
CA TRP A 552 5.81 -24.96 19.45
C TRP A 552 6.16 -25.71 20.75
N ARG A 553 7.45 -25.80 21.11
CA ARG A 553 7.91 -26.60 22.26
C ARG A 553 8.77 -25.82 23.25
N LYS A 554 9.61 -24.92 22.76
CA LYS A 554 10.59 -24.19 23.55
C LYS A 554 10.37 -22.69 23.42
N PRO A 555 10.63 -21.93 24.50
CA PRO A 555 10.64 -20.48 24.43
C PRO A 555 11.71 -19.97 23.44
N LEU A 556 11.52 -18.76 22.93
CA LEU A 556 12.58 -18.01 22.26
C LEU A 556 13.72 -17.74 23.25
N VAL A 557 14.96 -17.99 22.81
CA VAL A 557 16.18 -17.66 23.55
C VAL A 557 16.98 -16.64 22.74
N ILE A 558 17.30 -15.50 23.34
CA ILE A 558 18.12 -14.45 22.77
C ILE A 558 19.28 -14.14 23.73
N GLY A 559 20.49 -14.03 23.18
CA GLY A 559 21.71 -13.68 23.90
C GLY A 559 21.75 -12.23 24.42
N ALA A 560 22.91 -11.83 24.93
CA ALA A 560 23.18 -10.50 25.46
C ALA A 560 23.43 -9.46 24.35
N GLY A 561 23.22 -8.18 24.67
CA GLY A 561 23.66 -7.06 23.82
C GLY A 561 22.95 -6.96 22.47
N VAL A 562 21.77 -7.56 22.33
CA VAL A 562 21.04 -7.60 21.05
C VAL A 562 20.36 -6.27 20.72
N ARG A 563 20.09 -6.02 19.44
CA ARG A 563 19.34 -4.87 18.95
C ARG A 563 18.27 -5.33 17.96
N VAL A 564 17.00 -5.13 18.31
CA VAL A 564 15.86 -5.57 17.50
C VAL A 564 14.99 -4.36 17.18
N HIS A 565 14.97 -3.97 15.91
CA HIS A 565 14.26 -2.79 15.45
C HIS A 565 12.79 -3.06 15.09
N SER A 566 11.99 -1.98 15.08
CA SER A 566 10.53 -1.99 15.02
C SER A 566 9.91 -2.82 13.88
N GLY A 567 8.78 -3.48 14.16
CA GLY A 567 8.04 -4.29 13.20
C GLY A 567 8.63 -5.69 12.97
N THR A 568 9.71 -6.04 13.67
CA THR A 568 10.34 -7.36 13.61
C THR A 568 9.53 -8.40 14.38
N VAL A 569 9.46 -9.61 13.84
CA VAL A 569 8.79 -10.76 14.46
C VAL A 569 9.77 -11.93 14.58
N ILE A 570 9.97 -12.42 15.81
CA ILE A 570 10.81 -13.58 16.11
C ILE A 570 9.95 -14.66 16.78
N TYR A 571 9.93 -15.86 16.21
CA TYR A 571 9.11 -16.97 16.69
C TYR A 571 9.72 -17.67 17.91
N ALA A 572 8.88 -18.42 18.63
CA ALA A 572 9.32 -19.45 19.57
C ALA A 572 10.12 -20.57 18.85
N ASP A 573 10.78 -21.44 19.62
CA ASP A 573 11.71 -22.47 19.12
C ASP A 573 12.93 -21.94 18.36
N THR A 574 13.23 -20.65 18.49
CA THR A 574 14.42 -20.01 17.91
C THR A 574 15.44 -19.69 18.99
N VAL A 575 16.72 -19.86 18.67
CA VAL A 575 17.87 -19.52 19.51
C VAL A 575 18.73 -18.52 18.75
N ILE A 576 19.01 -17.39 19.37
CA ILE A 576 19.82 -16.30 18.83
C ILE A 576 20.98 -16.03 19.80
N GLY A 577 22.21 -16.00 19.26
CA GLY A 577 23.42 -15.71 20.00
C GLY A 577 23.56 -14.25 20.44
N ASP A 578 24.73 -13.93 20.99
CA ASP A 578 25.03 -12.61 21.56
C ASP A 578 25.27 -11.58 20.45
N HIS A 579 25.00 -10.31 20.74
CA HIS A 579 25.24 -9.18 19.84
C HIS A 579 24.56 -9.31 18.46
N PHE A 580 23.43 -10.01 18.42
CA PHE A 580 22.56 -10.05 17.25
C PHE A 580 21.91 -8.68 17.02
N THR A 581 21.96 -8.22 15.77
CA THR A 581 21.32 -6.97 15.35
C THR A 581 20.39 -7.24 14.18
N CYS A 582 19.15 -6.75 14.24
CA CYS A 582 18.30 -6.74 13.06
C CYS A 582 17.52 -5.45 12.86
N GLY A 583 17.43 -5.01 11.60
CA GLY A 583 16.70 -3.84 11.16
C GLY A 583 15.17 -4.01 11.19
N HIS A 584 14.45 -2.96 10.83
CA HIS A 584 12.98 -2.95 10.75
C HIS A 584 12.36 -4.07 9.89
N ASN A 585 11.21 -4.57 10.34
CA ASN A 585 10.37 -5.52 9.61
C ASN A 585 11.07 -6.83 9.21
N VAL A 586 12.00 -7.32 10.04
CA VAL A 586 12.60 -8.64 9.84
C VAL A 586 11.64 -9.72 10.35
N LEU A 587 11.53 -10.84 9.63
CA LEU A 587 10.72 -11.99 10.04
C LEU A 587 11.64 -13.19 10.27
N ILE A 588 11.73 -13.66 11.52
CA ILE A 588 12.47 -14.86 11.91
C ILE A 588 11.50 -15.92 12.41
N ARG A 589 11.19 -16.90 11.56
CA ARG A 589 10.29 -18.00 11.91
C ARG A 589 10.97 -19.04 12.81
N ALA A 590 10.18 -20.02 13.24
CA ALA A 590 10.55 -20.96 14.29
C ALA A 590 11.68 -21.93 13.90
N GLU A 591 12.24 -22.61 14.89
CA GLU A 591 13.27 -23.64 14.71
C GLU A 591 14.57 -23.11 14.06
N CYS A 592 14.93 -21.84 14.30
CA CYS A 592 16.20 -21.27 13.83
C CYS A 592 17.29 -21.33 14.91
N GLU A 593 18.51 -21.66 14.50
CA GLU A 593 19.73 -21.53 15.30
C GLU A 593 20.60 -20.44 14.64
N ILE A 594 20.73 -19.28 15.29
CA ILE A 594 21.47 -18.12 14.80
C ILE A 594 22.63 -17.83 15.75
N GLY A 595 23.86 -17.81 15.22
CA GLY A 595 25.08 -17.58 15.99
C GLY A 595 25.26 -16.14 16.47
N ASP A 596 26.40 -15.91 17.12
CA ASP A 596 26.78 -14.60 17.67
C ASP A 596 27.12 -13.60 16.55
N ARG A 597 26.91 -12.32 16.86
CA ARG A 597 27.29 -11.17 16.01
C ARG A 597 26.71 -11.24 14.60
N VAL A 598 25.53 -11.85 14.45
CA VAL A 598 24.78 -11.87 13.20
C VAL A 598 24.03 -10.56 13.01
N VAL A 599 24.08 -10.04 11.78
CA VAL A 599 23.41 -8.80 11.39
C VAL A 599 22.40 -9.10 10.27
N ILE A 600 21.15 -8.69 10.46
CA ILE A 600 20.07 -8.90 9.48
C ILE A 600 19.36 -7.56 9.17
N LEU A 601 19.51 -7.05 7.96
CA LEU A 601 18.92 -5.77 7.56
C LEU A 601 17.45 -5.90 7.15
N HIS A 602 16.83 -4.73 6.94
CA HIS A 602 15.39 -4.53 6.85
C HIS A 602 14.65 -5.43 5.86
N GLY A 603 13.44 -5.84 6.24
CA GLY A 603 12.53 -6.57 5.35
C GLY A 603 13.02 -7.97 4.92
N THR A 604 14.05 -8.51 5.57
CA THR A 604 14.55 -9.86 5.34
C THR A 604 13.67 -10.90 6.02
N THR A 605 13.44 -12.02 5.34
CA THR A 605 12.61 -13.13 5.83
C THR A 605 13.41 -14.42 5.95
N LEU A 606 13.35 -15.03 7.13
CA LEU A 606 13.87 -16.34 7.48
C LEU A 606 12.70 -17.30 7.76
N GLU A 607 12.45 -18.27 6.87
CA GLU A 607 11.24 -19.13 6.91
C GLU A 607 11.24 -20.24 7.97
N GLY A 608 12.27 -20.33 8.81
CA GLY A 608 12.34 -21.29 9.91
C GLY A 608 13.11 -22.57 9.58
N ARG A 609 13.51 -23.37 10.58
CA ARG A 609 14.38 -24.55 10.40
C ARG A 609 15.70 -24.20 9.70
N LEU A 610 16.38 -23.19 10.21
CA LEU A 610 17.61 -22.64 9.64
C LEU A 610 18.78 -22.77 10.60
N ARG A 611 19.98 -22.81 10.04
CA ARG A 611 21.23 -22.64 10.80
C ARG A 611 22.04 -21.52 10.19
N ILE A 612 22.41 -20.55 11.00
CA ILE A 612 23.26 -19.42 10.61
C ILE A 612 24.43 -19.36 11.57
N GLY A 613 25.64 -19.39 11.04
CA GLY A 613 26.89 -19.31 11.80
C GLY A 613 27.12 -17.94 12.45
N LYS A 614 28.31 -17.77 13.02
CA LYS A 614 28.75 -16.52 13.66
C LYS A 614 29.21 -15.50 12.63
N GLY A 615 28.97 -14.22 12.92
CA GLY A 615 29.44 -13.12 12.06
C GLY A 615 28.87 -13.16 10.66
N VAL A 616 27.59 -13.51 10.52
CA VAL A 616 26.92 -13.45 9.22
C VAL A 616 26.26 -12.09 9.05
N LYS A 617 26.44 -11.48 7.88
CA LYS A 617 25.81 -10.21 7.52
C LYS A 617 24.85 -10.42 6.36
N ILE A 618 23.56 -10.24 6.61
CA ILE A 618 22.48 -10.40 5.65
C ILE A 618 21.87 -9.03 5.38
N MET A 619 21.99 -8.56 4.14
CA MET A 619 21.50 -7.24 3.73
C MET A 619 19.97 -7.23 3.54
N ALA A 620 19.42 -6.06 3.20
CA ALA A 620 17.97 -5.86 3.14
C ALA A 620 17.28 -6.70 2.06
N HIS A 621 16.01 -7.04 2.30
CA HIS A 621 15.13 -7.74 1.36
C HIS A 621 15.63 -9.10 0.88
N VAL A 622 16.32 -9.83 1.76
CA VAL A 622 16.76 -11.21 1.48
C VAL A 622 15.66 -12.20 1.86
N TYR A 623 15.46 -13.23 1.05
CA TYR A 623 14.56 -14.34 1.37
C TYR A 623 15.35 -15.62 1.56
N ILE A 624 15.29 -16.21 2.76
CA ILE A 624 15.94 -17.48 3.10
C ILE A 624 14.88 -18.51 3.51
N PRO A 625 14.62 -19.52 2.66
CA PRO A 625 13.62 -20.52 2.89
C PRO A 625 14.15 -21.62 3.82
N SER A 626 13.23 -22.38 4.42
CA SER A 626 13.57 -23.40 5.41
C SER A 626 14.58 -24.44 4.93
N ARG A 627 15.34 -25.00 5.90
CA ARG A 627 16.42 -25.99 5.73
C ARG A 627 17.68 -25.44 5.06
N THR A 628 17.84 -24.12 5.00
CA THR A 628 19.09 -23.49 4.53
C THR A 628 20.10 -23.45 5.68
N VAL A 629 21.36 -23.72 5.35
CA VAL A 629 22.50 -23.65 6.28
C VAL A 629 23.46 -22.58 5.76
N ILE A 630 23.83 -21.64 6.62
CA ILE A 630 24.80 -20.59 6.33
C ILE A 630 25.95 -20.72 7.33
N GLY A 631 27.17 -20.85 6.81
CA GLY A 631 28.40 -20.93 7.59
C GLY A 631 28.76 -19.61 8.28
N ASN A 632 29.97 -19.55 8.81
CA ASN A 632 30.46 -18.40 9.54
C ASN A 632 31.04 -17.33 8.60
N MET A 633 31.03 -16.08 9.04
CA MET A 633 31.66 -14.96 8.32
C MET A 633 31.10 -14.76 6.90
N VAL A 634 29.85 -15.14 6.65
CA VAL A 634 29.21 -15.04 5.32
C VAL A 634 28.60 -13.66 5.13
N PHE A 635 28.75 -13.11 3.93
CA PHE A 635 28.03 -11.92 3.48
C PHE A 635 26.94 -12.30 2.47
N VAL A 636 25.72 -11.84 2.70
CA VAL A 636 24.59 -12.00 1.78
C VAL A 636 24.09 -10.62 1.35
N GLY A 637 24.32 -10.28 0.09
CA GLY A 637 23.97 -8.99 -0.51
C GLY A 637 22.46 -8.74 -0.58
N PRO A 638 22.06 -7.49 -0.87
CA PRO A 638 20.65 -7.09 -0.83
C PRO A 638 19.84 -7.78 -1.93
N GLY A 639 18.58 -8.10 -1.63
CA GLY A 639 17.67 -8.69 -2.62
C GLY A 639 18.03 -10.10 -3.08
N VAL A 640 18.91 -10.82 -2.37
CA VAL A 640 19.25 -12.22 -2.66
C VAL A 640 18.05 -13.12 -2.35
N ASN A 641 17.76 -14.06 -3.26
CA ASN A 641 16.68 -15.02 -3.12
C ASN A 641 17.24 -16.44 -3.06
N PHE A 642 17.05 -17.12 -1.93
CA PHE A 642 17.29 -18.55 -1.82
C PHE A 642 16.00 -19.30 -2.14
N LEU A 643 16.13 -20.43 -2.83
CA LEU A 643 15.01 -21.31 -3.14
C LEU A 643 15.20 -22.65 -2.39
N ASN A 644 14.12 -23.39 -2.18
CA ASN A 644 14.18 -24.70 -1.52
C ASN A 644 13.23 -25.75 -2.11
N ALA A 645 12.66 -25.54 -3.30
CA ALA A 645 11.94 -26.57 -4.02
C ALA A 645 12.27 -26.55 -5.52
N MET A 646 12.83 -27.64 -6.05
CA MET A 646 13.12 -27.77 -7.49
C MET A 646 11.84 -27.88 -8.32
N MET A 647 10.82 -28.52 -7.77
CA MET A 647 9.51 -28.69 -8.40
C MET A 647 8.42 -28.36 -7.37
N PRO A 648 8.19 -27.07 -7.06
CA PRO A 648 7.16 -26.67 -6.11
C PRO A 648 5.81 -27.32 -6.46
N MET A 649 5.12 -27.88 -5.46
CA MET A 649 3.83 -28.58 -5.59
C MET A 649 3.83 -29.84 -6.48
N ARG A 650 4.98 -30.25 -7.04
CA ARG A 650 5.07 -31.37 -8.00
C ARG A 650 6.20 -32.36 -7.70
N GLY A 651 7.09 -32.02 -6.77
CA GLY A 651 8.18 -32.87 -6.31
C GLY A 651 8.09 -33.11 -4.79
N PRO A 652 8.56 -34.27 -4.31
CA PRO A 652 8.45 -34.63 -2.89
C PRO A 652 9.45 -33.91 -1.98
N GLU A 653 10.47 -33.23 -2.53
CA GLU A 653 11.65 -32.80 -1.76
C GLU A 653 11.82 -31.29 -1.61
N VAL A 654 11.90 -30.84 -0.35
CA VAL A 654 12.30 -29.50 0.06
C VAL A 654 13.66 -29.56 0.76
N THR A 655 14.67 -28.85 0.23
CA THR A 655 16.06 -28.82 0.74
C THR A 655 16.60 -27.40 0.54
N GLY A 656 17.01 -26.75 1.62
CA GLY A 656 17.65 -25.44 1.52
C GLY A 656 19.07 -25.55 1.00
N ALA A 657 19.64 -24.41 0.61
CA ALA A 657 21.03 -24.33 0.18
C ALA A 657 21.99 -24.48 1.37
N ILE A 658 23.25 -24.76 1.07
CA ILE A 658 24.32 -24.83 2.06
C ILE A 658 25.42 -23.89 1.63
N ILE A 659 25.73 -22.92 2.47
CA ILE A 659 26.72 -21.88 2.22
C ILE A 659 27.89 -22.09 3.17
N GLY A 660 29.08 -22.28 2.62
CA GLY A 660 30.34 -22.43 3.36
C GLY A 660 30.78 -21.16 4.09
N ASN A 661 31.86 -21.26 4.85
CA ASN A 661 32.42 -20.15 5.60
C ASN A 661 33.03 -19.11 4.66
N HIS A 662 32.98 -17.84 5.06
CA HIS A 662 33.56 -16.71 4.33
C HIS A 662 33.06 -16.55 2.89
N ALA A 663 31.93 -17.16 2.51
CA ALA A 663 31.32 -16.93 1.22
C ALA A 663 30.75 -15.49 1.13
N VAL A 664 30.81 -14.91 -0.06
CA VAL A 664 30.20 -13.62 -0.41
C VAL A 664 29.18 -13.84 -1.50
N ILE A 665 27.91 -13.57 -1.19
CA ILE A 665 26.82 -13.63 -2.16
C ILE A 665 26.49 -12.20 -2.59
N GLY A 666 26.79 -11.85 -3.84
CA GLY A 666 26.49 -10.53 -4.39
C GLY A 666 24.99 -10.21 -4.37
N GLY A 667 24.65 -8.92 -4.41
CA GLY A 667 23.26 -8.47 -4.42
C GLY A 667 22.45 -9.02 -5.60
N GLY A 668 21.17 -9.30 -5.37
CA GLY A 668 20.24 -9.80 -6.39
C GLY A 668 20.52 -11.21 -6.90
N VAL A 669 21.45 -11.96 -6.29
CA VAL A 669 21.71 -13.36 -6.65
C VAL A 669 20.49 -14.22 -6.34
N THR A 670 20.20 -15.18 -7.21
CA THR A 670 19.25 -16.26 -6.94
C THR A 670 20.00 -17.57 -6.72
N ILE A 671 19.83 -18.17 -5.55
CA ILE A 671 20.43 -19.47 -5.21
C ILE A 671 19.38 -20.55 -5.35
N GLY A 672 19.67 -21.48 -6.24
CA GLY A 672 18.81 -22.61 -6.57
C GLY A 672 18.58 -23.54 -5.38
N PRO A 673 17.49 -24.32 -5.42
CA PRO A 673 17.15 -25.22 -4.35
C PRO A 673 18.25 -26.26 -4.10
N GLY A 674 18.78 -26.32 -2.87
CA GLY A 674 19.76 -27.30 -2.36
C GLY A 674 21.12 -27.33 -3.04
N VAL A 675 21.52 -26.20 -3.61
CA VAL A 675 22.89 -25.91 -4.04
C VAL A 675 23.82 -25.81 -2.83
N THR A 676 25.02 -26.36 -2.97
CA THR A 676 26.14 -26.19 -2.04
C THR A 676 27.15 -25.19 -2.60
N ILE A 677 27.41 -24.12 -1.87
CA ILE A 677 28.45 -23.12 -2.16
C ILE A 677 29.57 -23.33 -1.14
N GLY A 678 30.79 -23.62 -1.62
CA GLY A 678 31.94 -23.90 -0.78
C GLY A 678 32.48 -22.69 0.00
N ASP A 679 33.49 -22.95 0.82
CA ASP A 679 34.18 -21.92 1.61
C ASP A 679 34.90 -20.92 0.69
N ASN A 680 34.98 -19.66 1.13
CA ASN A 680 35.71 -18.59 0.43
C ASN A 680 35.26 -18.39 -1.05
N VAL A 681 33.99 -18.64 -1.35
CA VAL A 681 33.41 -18.39 -2.68
C VAL A 681 32.92 -16.94 -2.78
N PHE A 682 33.19 -16.30 -3.91
CA PHE A 682 32.60 -15.01 -4.27
C PHE A 682 31.59 -15.19 -5.42
N VAL A 683 30.32 -14.91 -5.17
CA VAL A 683 29.28 -14.92 -6.20
C VAL A 683 29.01 -13.49 -6.65
N GLY A 684 29.24 -13.21 -7.94
CA GLY A 684 28.95 -11.92 -8.54
C GLY A 684 27.46 -11.56 -8.47
N ALA A 685 27.17 -10.26 -8.34
CA ALA A 685 25.80 -9.74 -8.26
C ALA A 685 24.93 -10.20 -9.45
N GLY A 686 23.65 -10.44 -9.18
CA GLY A 686 22.66 -10.85 -10.18
C GLY A 686 22.83 -12.26 -10.75
N ALA A 687 23.80 -13.05 -10.26
CA ALA A 687 24.00 -14.42 -10.74
C ALA A 687 22.82 -15.34 -10.36
N VAL A 688 22.60 -16.38 -11.16
CA VAL A 688 21.61 -17.44 -10.89
C VAL A 688 22.34 -18.76 -10.69
N VAL A 689 22.59 -19.13 -9.45
CA VAL A 689 23.39 -20.31 -9.06
C VAL A 689 22.47 -21.52 -9.00
N MET A 690 22.55 -22.40 -10.00
CA MET A 690 21.70 -23.60 -10.10
C MET A 690 22.46 -24.91 -9.89
N SER A 691 23.76 -24.84 -9.64
CA SER A 691 24.68 -25.97 -9.45
C SER A 691 25.70 -25.63 -8.36
N ASP A 692 26.25 -26.65 -7.72
CA ASP A 692 27.25 -26.50 -6.66
C ASP A 692 28.49 -25.73 -7.14
N ILE A 693 29.04 -24.91 -6.25
CA ILE A 693 30.24 -24.10 -6.49
C ILE A 693 31.34 -24.58 -5.54
N PRO A 694 32.50 -25.05 -6.04
CA PRO A 694 33.57 -25.50 -5.17
C PRO A 694 34.18 -24.34 -4.37
N PRO A 695 34.87 -24.62 -3.25
CA PRO A 695 35.59 -23.58 -2.49
C PRO A 695 36.56 -22.77 -3.35
N ASP A 696 36.96 -21.60 -2.84
CA ASP A 696 37.97 -20.73 -3.48
C ASP A 696 37.63 -20.40 -4.95
N SER A 697 36.36 -20.10 -5.22
CA SER A 697 35.86 -19.84 -6.57
C SER A 697 35.17 -18.48 -6.71
N LEU A 698 35.28 -17.89 -7.90
CA LEU A 698 34.46 -16.76 -8.35
C LEU A 698 33.37 -17.27 -9.29
N ALA A 699 32.10 -17.17 -8.87
CA ALA A 699 30.92 -17.55 -9.66
C ALA A 699 30.19 -16.33 -10.22
N TYR A 700 29.69 -16.39 -11.46
CA TYR A 700 28.99 -15.28 -12.12
C TYR A 700 28.12 -15.76 -13.29
N GLY A 701 27.08 -14.99 -13.63
CA GLY A 701 26.24 -15.22 -14.81
C GLY A 701 24.88 -15.88 -14.55
N VAL A 702 24.12 -16.07 -15.62
CA VAL A 702 22.76 -16.66 -15.62
C VAL A 702 22.66 -17.68 -16.76
N PRO A 703 22.74 -19.00 -16.47
CA PRO A 703 23.09 -19.60 -15.18
C PRO A 703 24.55 -19.34 -14.80
N ALA A 704 24.85 -19.38 -13.51
CA ALA A 704 26.18 -19.08 -13.00
C ALA A 704 27.20 -20.12 -13.47
N SER A 705 28.34 -19.66 -13.96
CA SER A 705 29.57 -20.43 -14.16
C SER A 705 30.62 -19.97 -13.16
N TYR A 706 31.64 -20.80 -12.88
CA TYR A 706 32.70 -20.45 -11.93
C TYR A 706 34.10 -20.63 -12.51
N ARG A 707 35.06 -19.93 -11.89
CA ARG A 707 36.50 -20.06 -12.11
C ARG A 707 37.24 -19.90 -10.76
N PRO A 708 38.54 -20.24 -10.67
CA PRO A 708 39.31 -20.01 -9.46
C PRO A 708 39.21 -18.56 -8.97
N LEU A 709 39.12 -18.36 -7.66
CA LEU A 709 39.04 -17.04 -7.04
C LEU A 709 40.31 -16.24 -7.35
N PRO A 710 40.21 -15.05 -7.99
CA PRO A 710 41.39 -14.23 -8.23
C PRO A 710 42.06 -13.78 -6.92
N GLU A 711 43.40 -13.77 -6.87
CA GLU A 711 44.18 -13.44 -5.67
C GLU A 711 43.77 -12.13 -4.98
N LYS A 712 43.33 -11.13 -5.76
CA LYS A 712 42.87 -9.82 -5.27
C LYS A 712 41.68 -9.89 -4.29
N PHE A 713 40.92 -10.98 -4.26
CA PHE A 713 39.82 -11.17 -3.31
C PHE A 713 40.27 -11.73 -1.96
N GLY A 714 41.52 -12.20 -1.86
CA GLY A 714 42.09 -12.71 -0.61
C GLY A 714 41.51 -14.06 -0.14
N LYS A 715 41.84 -14.42 1.10
CA LYS A 715 41.27 -15.59 1.81
C LYS A 715 40.51 -15.09 3.02
N GLY A 716 39.19 -15.23 3.00
CA GLY A 716 38.33 -14.83 4.10
C GLY A 716 37.80 -13.40 4.00
N ASN A 717 36.60 -13.19 4.53
CA ASN A 717 35.98 -11.87 4.67
C ASN A 717 36.60 -11.06 5.80
N ASP A 718 36.72 -9.74 5.59
CA ASP A 718 37.24 -8.79 6.59
C ASP A 718 36.29 -8.72 7.80
N PRO A 719 36.72 -9.15 9.00
CA PRO A 719 35.88 -9.17 10.20
C PRO A 719 35.43 -7.77 10.60
N ARG A 720 36.18 -6.71 10.27
CA ARG A 720 35.81 -5.34 10.60
C ARG A 720 34.52 -4.91 9.90
N GLN A 721 34.32 -5.31 8.64
CA GLN A 721 33.08 -5.02 7.90
C GLN A 721 31.85 -5.74 8.45
N ILE A 722 32.08 -6.77 9.27
CA ILE A 722 31.06 -7.63 9.87
C ILE A 722 30.88 -7.33 11.36
N PHE A 723 31.89 -6.83 12.07
CA PHE A 723 31.90 -6.66 13.53
C PHE A 723 32.07 -5.20 14.00
N GLU A 724 32.71 -4.32 13.22
CA GLU A 724 32.91 -2.90 13.56
C GLU A 724 31.81 -2.03 12.95
N GLY A 725 30.58 -2.15 13.46
CA GLY A 725 29.55 -1.08 13.48
C GLY A 725 29.40 -0.13 12.29
N ALA A 726 29.71 -0.55 11.05
CA ALA A 726 29.93 0.40 9.94
C ALA A 726 28.63 0.90 9.28
N ASP A 727 27.52 0.22 9.54
CA ASP A 727 26.20 0.61 9.05
C ASP A 727 25.46 1.45 10.10
N LEU A 728 24.71 2.47 9.66
CA LEU A 728 23.92 3.39 10.51
C LEU A 728 22.94 2.71 11.50
N TRP A 729 22.66 1.42 11.30
CA TRP A 729 21.74 0.60 12.09
C TRP A 729 22.45 -0.46 12.94
N ASP A 730 23.77 -0.52 12.83
CA ASP A 730 24.64 -1.45 13.53
C ASP A 730 25.18 -0.79 14.81
N ASN A 731 24.35 -0.81 15.86
CA ASN A 731 24.62 -0.13 17.13
C ASN A 731 25.60 -0.89 18.06
N ARG A 732 26.46 -1.75 17.53
CA ARG A 732 27.47 -2.45 18.31
C ARG A 732 28.60 -1.49 18.69
N PRO A 733 29.13 -1.54 19.92
CA PRO A 733 30.13 -0.58 20.36
C PRO A 733 31.39 -0.72 19.51
N GLY A 734 31.88 0.40 18.98
CA GLY A 734 33.17 0.48 18.28
C GLY A 734 34.37 0.38 19.22
N ASP A 735 34.23 -0.37 20.31
CA ASP A 735 35.20 -0.48 21.40
C ASP A 735 36.25 -1.58 21.20
N GLY A 736 36.13 -2.33 20.09
CA GLY A 736 37.07 -3.40 19.74
C GLY A 736 36.90 -4.70 20.54
N SER A 737 35.87 -4.82 21.38
CA SER A 737 35.60 -5.99 22.24
C SER A 737 35.56 -7.33 21.48
N TRP A 738 35.17 -7.30 20.21
CA TRP A 738 35.12 -8.48 19.33
C TRP A 738 36.49 -9.12 19.06
N GLN A 739 37.60 -8.39 19.24
CA GLN A 739 38.95 -8.89 19.01
C GLN A 739 39.35 -9.95 20.05
N GLU A 740 38.77 -9.90 21.26
CA GLU A 740 39.04 -10.86 22.32
C GLU A 740 38.19 -12.14 22.21
N GLU A 741 37.11 -12.09 21.44
CA GLU A 741 36.21 -13.23 21.25
C GLU A 741 36.79 -14.31 20.34
N ASP A 742 36.36 -15.55 20.52
CA ASP A 742 36.73 -16.67 19.63
C ASP A 742 35.77 -16.70 18.42
N TRP A 743 36.25 -16.25 17.26
CA TRP A 743 35.49 -16.20 16.01
C TRP A 743 36.19 -16.94 14.85
N PRO A 744 35.43 -17.56 13.93
CA PRO A 744 35.98 -18.34 12.82
C PRO A 744 36.83 -17.49 11.87
N GLY A 745 38.12 -17.83 11.74
CA GLY A 745 39.08 -17.06 10.96
C GLY A 745 39.97 -16.13 11.80
N LYS A 746 39.82 -16.08 13.13
CA LYS A 746 40.67 -15.25 14.02
C LYS A 746 42.17 -15.47 13.87
N ARG A 747 42.60 -16.67 13.45
CA ARG A 747 44.03 -16.97 13.22
C ARG A 747 44.57 -16.48 11.86
N LEU A 748 43.70 -15.96 10.99
CA LEU A 748 44.05 -15.44 9.66
C LEU A 748 44.31 -13.92 9.66
N PHE A 749 43.98 -13.26 10.77
CA PHE A 749 44.14 -11.83 11.04
C PHE A 749 44.96 -11.66 12.31
#